data_AF-A0A1I0ELJ2-F1
#
_entry.id   AF-A0A1I0ELJ2-F1
#
_cell.length_a   1.000
_cell.length_b   1.000
_cell.length_c   1.000
_cell.angle_alpha   90.00
_cell.angle_beta   90.00
_cell.angle_gamma   90.00
#
_symmetry.space_group_name_H-M   'P 1'
#
loop_
_entity.id
_entity.type
_entity.pdbx_description
1 polymer ?
#
loop_
_entity_poly.entity_id
_entity_poly.type
_entity_poly.pdbx_seq_one_letter_code
_entity_poly.pdbx_strand_id
1 'polypeptide(L)'
;MSPVDIRIEGGRPPLAPPPRPRASWHLRANAVVVGWLALTVVAALVGDVLPAPRWLLIHVFLLGAISTAILIWSEHFTVALLRVRTPPGRGSLARLGLLNAGAVAVLAGVSAGPWQVAAAGAALVAGAVLWHAGVLVTLVRQALPGRFGHVVGWYVAAPVALATGGVLGGLLAADVGHGAAHERMQAAHAVVNLFGWIGLTVLGTLFTLWPTVLRTRMADGTRRASRLGLRLAVPGLAVATGGLLAGWRWVALAGLVAYAAGALAALVPLADALRRRRPHTGAAWMLGAAIAWFEVALVANAVVVATRPAAGVAAALEPLLPLVLVGFVAQVLFGSLLHLLPAVLGGGPARFKENAALLERGWPVRLAALNVGVPLLVLPVPPPVMLLGWALVLGSAAAFVVLAVTALTRARAASWRSSPAVAGVAAGCLLTAAAVVVATTGGTGPATVTVTGSRTVEVTLSGMSIRPAVIEAPPGTVLTLRVTNADAQRHDLRLATGERTPALAPGQSATLKLAALGAAVDGWCTVAGHRAAGMTMRIVPTGTEISAHAAAHPSGPARLDLAAPMSPGWMPYDAALRPAPGGTEHHVEIRADDKVVQEVAPGVRQRVWTFNGTMPGPVLRGKVGDVFVVTFVNGGTMGHGIDFHAGATAPDGPMRTIQPGERLTYRFRAEFAGAWLYHCSTMPMTQHIANGMYGAVVIDPPGLPPVDREYLLVQGELYLGEPGSEAQVAKMRAGEPDGWMFNGAAAGYDHAPLRAEAGERVRLWAVAAGPSSGTSLHVVGAPFDTVYKEGAYALRSGDPGGAQTLDLAPAQGGFAELVFPEPGKYPVVDHTMRQAEAGAHGLFEVSGS
;
A
#
# COMPACT_ATOMS: atom_id res chain seq x y z
N MET A 1 -9.21 -95.28 12.84
CA MET A 1 -8.73 -94.60 11.62
C MET A 1 -9.01 -93.13 11.80
N SER A 2 -8.02 -92.37 12.24
CA SER A 2 -8.16 -90.93 12.55
C SER A 2 -7.40 -90.10 11.51
N PRO A 3 -7.95 -88.95 11.08
CA PRO A 3 -7.48 -88.26 9.89
C PRO A 3 -6.15 -87.55 10.14
N VAL A 4 -5.31 -87.59 9.12
CA VAL A 4 -3.96 -87.02 9.08
C VAL A 4 -4.03 -85.49 9.06
N ASP A 5 -3.33 -84.86 10.00
CA ASP A 5 -3.04 -83.43 10.06
C ASP A 5 -2.12 -83.00 8.91
N ILE A 6 -2.59 -82.08 8.06
CA ILE A 6 -1.78 -81.36 7.08
C ILE A 6 -1.71 -79.90 7.52
N ARG A 7 -0.54 -79.47 7.99
CA ARG A 7 -0.19 -78.04 8.17
C ARG A 7 0.11 -77.42 6.81
N ILE A 8 -0.61 -76.36 6.45
CA ILE A 8 -0.29 -75.47 5.32
C ILE A 8 0.22 -74.13 5.88
N GLU A 9 1.41 -73.73 5.45
CA GLU A 9 2.07 -72.47 5.81
C GLU A 9 1.29 -71.23 5.33
N GLY A 10 1.37 -70.18 6.14
CA GLY A 10 0.51 -68.99 6.08
C GLY A 10 0.70 -68.07 4.87
N GLY A 11 -0.45 -67.67 4.32
CA GLY A 11 -0.85 -66.31 3.95
C GLY A 11 0.17 -65.35 3.32
N ARG A 12 -0.01 -65.08 2.02
CA ARG A 12 0.52 -63.90 1.33
C ARG A 12 0.13 -62.60 2.07
N PRO A 13 1.03 -61.60 2.18
CA PRO A 13 0.71 -60.31 2.78
C PRO A 13 -0.34 -59.54 1.94
N PRO A 14 -1.15 -58.67 2.57
CA PRO A 14 -2.19 -57.91 1.87
C PRO A 14 -1.59 -56.96 0.83
N LEU A 15 -2.22 -56.89 -0.34
CA LEU A 15 -1.93 -55.91 -1.39
C LEU A 15 -1.99 -54.48 -0.81
N ALA A 16 -0.95 -53.69 -1.08
CA ALA A 16 -0.90 -52.29 -0.69
C ALA A 16 -2.13 -51.52 -1.23
N PRO A 17 -2.71 -50.60 -0.44
CA PRO A 17 -3.86 -49.80 -0.88
C PRO A 17 -3.47 -48.95 -2.10
N PRO A 18 -4.41 -48.70 -3.03
CA PRO A 18 -4.12 -47.96 -4.25
C PRO A 18 -3.60 -46.54 -3.93
N PRO A 19 -2.67 -46.01 -4.74
CA PRO A 19 -2.11 -44.69 -4.48
C PRO A 19 -3.21 -43.62 -4.51
N ARG A 20 -3.21 -42.74 -3.50
CA ARG A 20 -4.13 -41.59 -3.41
C ARG A 20 -4.13 -40.79 -4.72
N PRO A 21 -5.29 -40.32 -5.20
CA PRO A 21 -5.39 -39.74 -6.53
C PRO A 21 -4.59 -38.43 -6.63
N ARG A 22 -3.73 -38.37 -7.65
CA ARG A 22 -2.95 -37.19 -8.10
C ARG A 22 -3.80 -35.92 -8.31
N ALA A 23 -5.12 -36.07 -8.43
CA ALA A 23 -6.09 -35.01 -8.73
C ALA A 23 -6.28 -33.95 -7.62
N SER A 24 -6.00 -34.27 -6.35
CA SER A 24 -6.40 -33.37 -5.24
C SER A 24 -5.52 -32.11 -5.06
N TRP A 25 -4.23 -32.16 -5.44
CA TRP A 25 -3.30 -31.04 -5.29
C TRP A 25 -3.47 -29.98 -6.39
N HIS A 26 -3.43 -30.40 -7.66
CA HIS A 26 -3.55 -29.49 -8.79
C HIS A 26 -4.91 -28.78 -8.81
N LEU A 27 -5.98 -29.44 -8.34
CA LEU A 27 -7.28 -28.81 -8.14
C LEU A 27 -7.20 -27.63 -7.14
N ARG A 28 -6.58 -27.85 -5.98
CA ARG A 28 -6.43 -26.82 -4.94
C ARG A 28 -5.54 -25.67 -5.42
N ALA A 29 -4.42 -25.99 -6.06
CA ALA A 29 -3.47 -25.01 -6.55
C ALA A 29 -4.08 -24.13 -7.67
N ASN A 30 -4.83 -24.71 -8.61
CA ASN A 30 -5.51 -23.94 -9.66
C ASN A 30 -6.70 -23.11 -9.13
N ALA A 31 -7.34 -23.52 -8.03
CA ALA A 31 -8.35 -22.69 -7.37
C ALA A 31 -7.76 -21.36 -6.86
N VAL A 32 -6.49 -21.35 -6.42
CA VAL A 32 -5.79 -20.11 -6.01
C VAL A 32 -5.59 -19.18 -7.21
N VAL A 33 -5.18 -19.72 -8.36
CA VAL A 33 -5.03 -18.93 -9.61
C VAL A 33 -6.37 -18.29 -10.00
N VAL A 34 -7.46 -19.06 -9.98
CA VAL A 34 -8.80 -18.54 -10.30
C VAL A 34 -9.27 -17.51 -9.26
N GLY A 35 -8.92 -17.68 -7.99
CA GLY A 35 -9.20 -16.70 -6.93
C GLY A 35 -8.52 -15.35 -7.19
N TRP A 36 -7.23 -15.35 -7.52
CA TRP A 36 -6.51 -14.13 -7.91
C TRP A 36 -7.06 -13.48 -9.17
N LEU A 37 -7.53 -14.29 -10.14
CA LEU A 37 -8.17 -13.75 -11.35
C LEU A 37 -9.51 -13.09 -11.03
N ALA A 38 -10.33 -13.71 -10.18
CA ALA A 38 -11.56 -13.09 -9.72
C ALA A 38 -11.27 -11.77 -9.00
N LEU A 39 -10.25 -11.74 -8.13
CA LEU A 39 -9.81 -10.53 -7.45
C LEU A 39 -9.29 -9.46 -8.43
N THR A 40 -8.62 -9.87 -9.50
CA THR A 40 -8.17 -8.95 -10.57
C THR A 40 -9.36 -8.28 -11.25
N VAL A 41 -10.41 -9.04 -11.59
CA VAL A 41 -11.63 -8.49 -12.20
C VAL A 41 -12.33 -7.53 -11.23
N VAL A 42 -12.43 -7.90 -9.96
CA VAL A 42 -13.02 -7.06 -8.91
C VAL A 42 -12.22 -5.77 -8.72
N ALA A 43 -10.89 -5.86 -8.61
CA ALA A 43 -10.01 -4.71 -8.49
C ALA A 43 -10.08 -3.77 -9.71
N ALA A 44 -10.24 -4.32 -10.92
CA ALA A 44 -10.40 -3.51 -12.12
C ALA A 44 -11.73 -2.76 -12.17
N LEU A 45 -12.82 -3.40 -11.71
CA LEU A 45 -14.16 -2.79 -11.68
C LEU A 45 -14.29 -1.67 -10.65
N VAL A 46 -13.49 -1.69 -9.59
CA VAL A 46 -13.53 -0.69 -8.49
C VAL A 46 -12.28 0.20 -8.47
N GLY A 47 -11.50 0.16 -9.56
CA GLY A 47 -10.22 0.86 -9.67
C GLY A 47 -10.33 2.36 -9.38
N ASP A 48 -11.42 3.04 -9.73
CA ASP A 48 -11.49 4.50 -9.48
C ASP A 48 -11.57 4.88 -8.00
N VAL A 49 -11.84 3.91 -7.11
CA VAL A 49 -12.03 4.10 -5.65
C VAL A 49 -10.83 3.62 -4.81
N LEU A 50 -9.91 2.83 -5.40
CA LEU A 50 -8.78 2.24 -4.67
C LEU A 50 -7.54 3.16 -4.67
N PRO A 51 -6.74 3.19 -3.59
CA PRO A 51 -5.43 3.84 -3.61
C PRO A 51 -4.51 3.17 -4.63
N ALA A 52 -3.84 3.98 -5.47
CA ALA A 52 -2.93 3.53 -6.54
C ALA A 52 -3.50 2.40 -7.44
N PRO A 53 -4.66 2.62 -8.08
CA PRO A 53 -5.48 1.52 -8.59
C PRO A 53 -4.88 0.75 -9.75
N ARG A 54 -4.06 1.43 -10.57
CA ARG A 54 -3.33 0.80 -11.68
C ARG A 54 -2.22 -0.10 -11.17
N TRP A 55 -1.41 0.38 -10.22
CA TRP A 55 -0.33 -0.40 -9.63
C TRP A 55 -0.87 -1.66 -8.95
N LEU A 56 -1.93 -1.50 -8.14
CA LEU A 56 -2.57 -2.58 -7.42
C LEU A 56 -3.13 -3.62 -8.40
N LEU A 57 -3.86 -3.18 -9.42
CA LEU A 57 -4.42 -4.07 -10.44
C LEU A 57 -3.32 -4.89 -11.16
N ILE A 58 -2.23 -4.23 -11.56
CA ILE A 58 -1.11 -4.89 -12.23
C ILE A 58 -0.50 -5.98 -11.34
N HIS A 59 -0.27 -5.70 -10.06
CA HIS A 59 0.40 -6.65 -9.17
C HIS A 59 -0.53 -7.76 -8.67
N VAL A 60 -1.82 -7.49 -8.41
CA VAL A 60 -2.82 -8.53 -8.13
C VAL A 60 -2.89 -9.52 -9.30
N PHE A 61 -2.83 -9.04 -10.53
CA PHE A 61 -2.83 -9.88 -11.72
C PHE A 61 -1.50 -10.62 -11.92
N LEU A 62 -0.38 -9.90 -12.01
CA LEU A 62 0.92 -10.45 -12.40
C LEU A 62 1.61 -11.20 -11.24
N LEU A 63 1.67 -10.59 -10.06
CA LEU A 63 2.30 -11.20 -8.88
C LEU A 63 1.37 -12.25 -8.23
N GLY A 64 0.07 -11.99 -8.20
CA GLY A 64 -0.93 -12.93 -7.71
C GLY A 64 -1.22 -14.08 -8.69
N ALA A 65 -2.06 -13.84 -9.70
CA ALA A 65 -2.56 -14.89 -10.59
C ALA A 65 -1.46 -15.53 -11.45
N ILE A 66 -0.67 -14.72 -12.14
CA ILE A 66 0.31 -15.21 -13.13
C ILE A 66 1.48 -15.92 -12.47
N SER A 67 2.09 -15.32 -11.43
CA SER A 67 3.23 -15.96 -10.77
C SER A 67 2.84 -17.27 -10.06
N THR A 68 1.64 -17.33 -9.48
CA THR A 68 1.06 -18.57 -8.94
C THR A 68 0.91 -19.63 -10.04
N ALA A 69 0.37 -19.26 -11.21
CA ALA A 69 0.22 -20.18 -12.34
C ALA A 69 1.58 -20.67 -12.85
N ILE A 70 2.56 -19.77 -13.01
CA ILE A 70 3.92 -20.10 -13.46
C ILE A 70 4.57 -21.12 -12.52
N LEU A 71 4.48 -20.91 -11.21
CA LEU A 71 5.09 -21.81 -10.23
C LEU A 71 4.52 -23.22 -10.32
N ILE A 72 3.19 -23.34 -10.43
CA ILE A 72 2.49 -24.63 -10.53
C ILE A 72 2.84 -25.35 -11.83
N TRP A 73 2.75 -24.65 -12.96
CA TRP A 73 2.84 -25.27 -14.27
C TRP A 73 4.28 -25.53 -14.72
N SER A 74 5.25 -24.68 -14.34
CA SER A 74 6.66 -24.93 -14.66
C SER A 74 7.21 -26.20 -14.00
N GLU A 75 6.82 -26.49 -12.75
CA GLU A 75 7.14 -27.78 -12.10
C GLU A 75 6.47 -28.94 -12.82
N HIS A 76 5.16 -28.81 -13.11
CA HIS A 76 4.41 -29.85 -13.80
C HIS A 76 5.03 -30.19 -15.16
N PHE A 77 5.33 -29.20 -15.98
CA PHE A 77 5.97 -29.40 -17.28
C PHE A 77 7.37 -29.96 -17.15
N THR A 78 8.16 -29.52 -16.17
CA THR A 78 9.51 -30.06 -15.94
C THR A 78 9.46 -31.55 -15.60
N VAL A 79 8.56 -31.94 -14.70
CA VAL A 79 8.33 -33.35 -14.35
C VAL A 79 7.88 -34.16 -15.56
N ALA A 80 6.94 -33.64 -16.34
CA ALA A 80 6.42 -34.31 -17.53
C ALA A 80 7.48 -34.48 -18.63
N LEU A 81 8.31 -33.46 -18.87
CA LEU A 81 9.34 -33.46 -19.92
C LEU A 81 10.54 -34.35 -19.58
N LEU A 82 10.97 -34.32 -18.32
CA LEU A 82 12.11 -35.11 -17.86
C LEU A 82 11.71 -36.54 -17.48
N ARG A 83 10.41 -36.83 -17.39
CA ARG A 83 9.85 -38.13 -16.95
C ARG A 83 10.41 -38.58 -15.60
N VAL A 84 10.63 -37.62 -14.70
CA VAL A 84 11.13 -37.85 -13.35
C VAL A 84 9.99 -38.02 -12.35
N ARG A 85 10.31 -38.47 -11.13
CA ARG A 85 9.32 -38.57 -10.05
C ARG A 85 8.89 -37.16 -9.62
N THR A 86 7.60 -37.00 -9.33
CA THR A 86 7.04 -35.74 -8.84
C THR A 86 7.64 -35.41 -7.45
N PRO A 87 8.04 -34.15 -7.20
CA PRO A 87 8.50 -33.72 -5.89
C PRO A 87 7.47 -34.00 -4.77
N PRO A 88 7.91 -34.10 -3.50
CA PRO A 88 7.00 -34.24 -2.37
C PRO A 88 6.02 -33.06 -2.29
N GLY A 89 4.71 -33.35 -2.24
CA GLY A 89 3.66 -32.32 -2.28
C GLY A 89 3.75 -31.27 -1.17
N ARG A 90 4.34 -31.59 -0.01
CA ARG A 90 4.58 -30.63 1.08
C ARG A 90 5.54 -29.52 0.67
N GLY A 91 6.60 -29.84 -0.07
CA GLY A 91 7.57 -28.84 -0.53
C GLY A 91 6.97 -27.90 -1.59
N SER A 92 6.20 -28.45 -2.53
CA SER A 92 5.50 -27.66 -3.54
C SER A 92 4.41 -26.77 -2.93
N LEU A 93 3.70 -27.26 -1.91
CA LEU A 93 2.78 -26.47 -1.08
C LEU A 93 3.47 -25.32 -0.35
N ALA A 94 4.62 -25.59 0.28
CA ALA A 94 5.37 -24.58 1.02
C ALA A 94 5.87 -23.45 0.11
N ARG A 95 6.43 -23.78 -1.08
CA ARG A 95 6.84 -22.76 -2.07
C ARG A 95 5.65 -21.92 -2.55
N LEU A 96 4.52 -22.56 -2.83
CA LEU A 96 3.31 -21.86 -3.26
C LEU A 96 2.76 -20.94 -2.16
N GLY A 97 2.74 -21.41 -0.92
CA GLY A 97 2.36 -20.63 0.25
C GLY A 97 3.27 -19.43 0.48
N LEU A 98 4.59 -19.64 0.38
CA LEU A 98 5.60 -18.58 0.52
C LEU A 98 5.45 -17.50 -0.55
N LEU A 99 5.26 -17.89 -1.82
CA LEU A 99 5.00 -16.96 -2.91
C LEU A 99 3.74 -16.13 -2.68
N ASN A 100 2.65 -16.76 -2.26
CA ASN A 100 1.37 -16.07 -2.04
C ASN A 100 1.37 -15.19 -0.79
N ALA A 101 2.01 -15.63 0.30
CA ALA A 101 2.22 -14.81 1.49
C ALA A 101 3.09 -13.59 1.18
N GLY A 102 4.18 -13.80 0.41
CA GLY A 102 5.02 -12.71 -0.09
C GLY A 102 4.25 -11.75 -0.99
N ALA A 103 3.42 -12.25 -1.92
CA ALA A 103 2.57 -11.42 -2.78
C ALA A 103 1.58 -10.57 -1.97
N VAL A 104 0.90 -11.16 -1.00
CA VAL A 104 -0.01 -10.43 -0.10
C VAL A 104 0.75 -9.39 0.72
N ALA A 105 1.94 -9.72 1.24
CA ALA A 105 2.77 -8.78 1.98
C ALA A 105 3.26 -7.61 1.10
N VAL A 106 3.64 -7.85 -0.16
CA VAL A 106 3.95 -6.78 -1.12
C VAL A 106 2.73 -5.89 -1.35
N LEU A 107 1.58 -6.48 -1.65
CA LEU A 107 0.34 -5.76 -1.93
C LEU A 107 -0.10 -4.92 -0.72
N ALA A 108 -0.07 -5.51 0.48
CA ALA A 108 -0.43 -4.84 1.72
C ALA A 108 0.59 -3.76 2.12
N GLY A 109 1.89 -4.05 2.07
CA GLY A 109 2.94 -3.10 2.49
C GLY A 109 2.96 -1.83 1.64
N VAL A 110 2.80 -1.96 0.32
CA VAL A 110 2.73 -0.79 -0.56
C VAL A 110 1.41 -0.04 -0.43
N SER A 111 0.29 -0.74 -0.18
CA SER A 111 -1.03 -0.10 -0.08
C SER A 111 -1.30 0.54 1.29
N ALA A 112 -0.73 -0.01 2.37
CA ALA A 112 -0.98 0.41 3.75
C ALA A 112 0.16 1.24 4.36
N GLY A 113 1.27 1.45 3.65
CA GLY A 113 2.35 2.36 4.05
C GLY A 113 3.65 1.76 4.61
N PRO A 114 3.71 0.60 5.30
CA PRO A 114 4.98 0.10 5.81
C PRO A 114 5.79 -0.58 4.70
N TRP A 115 6.73 0.17 4.11
CA TRP A 115 7.61 -0.33 3.06
C TRP A 115 8.43 -1.57 3.50
N GLN A 116 8.69 -1.74 4.80
CA GLN A 116 9.37 -2.90 5.36
C GLN A 116 8.56 -4.19 5.10
N VAL A 117 7.22 -4.10 5.19
CA VAL A 117 6.33 -5.23 4.88
C VAL A 117 6.39 -5.54 3.38
N ALA A 118 6.46 -4.51 2.53
CA ALA A 118 6.62 -4.70 1.09
C ALA A 118 7.98 -5.31 0.73
N ALA A 119 9.07 -4.83 1.34
CA ALA A 119 10.43 -5.33 1.14
C ALA A 119 10.57 -6.78 1.65
N ALA A 120 10.03 -7.07 2.84
CA ALA A 120 9.97 -8.43 3.38
C ALA A 120 9.15 -9.35 2.45
N GLY A 121 7.98 -8.88 1.97
CA GLY A 121 7.18 -9.59 0.98
C GLY A 121 7.95 -9.90 -0.30
N ALA A 122 8.69 -8.91 -0.84
CA ALA A 122 9.52 -9.08 -2.03
C ALA A 122 10.65 -10.08 -1.79
N ALA A 123 11.28 -10.07 -0.60
CA ALA A 123 12.29 -11.06 -0.22
C ALA A 123 11.70 -12.48 -0.12
N LEU A 124 10.48 -12.64 0.42
CA LEU A 124 9.77 -13.92 0.44
C LEU A 124 9.46 -14.42 -0.97
N VAL A 125 9.00 -13.54 -1.87
CA VAL A 125 8.76 -13.86 -3.29
C VAL A 125 10.06 -14.33 -3.95
N ALA A 126 11.15 -13.56 -3.80
CA ALA A 126 12.46 -13.90 -4.36
C ALA A 126 12.97 -15.24 -3.81
N GLY A 127 12.88 -15.46 -2.50
CA GLY A 127 13.24 -16.73 -1.87
C GLY A 127 12.42 -17.92 -2.39
N ALA A 128 11.11 -17.75 -2.55
CA ALA A 128 10.23 -18.79 -3.08
C ALA A 128 10.61 -19.21 -4.50
N VAL A 129 10.90 -18.24 -5.39
CA VAL A 129 11.23 -18.55 -6.79
C VAL A 129 12.67 -19.02 -6.97
N LEU A 130 13.62 -18.56 -6.16
CA LEU A 130 14.98 -19.11 -6.15
C LEU A 130 15.01 -20.55 -5.60
N TRP A 131 14.22 -20.83 -4.56
CA TRP A 131 14.02 -22.22 -4.10
C TRP A 131 13.41 -23.07 -5.23
N HIS A 132 12.42 -22.54 -5.94
CA HIS A 132 11.83 -23.22 -7.11
C HIS A 132 12.87 -23.53 -8.18
N ALA A 133 13.73 -22.56 -8.54
CA ALA A 133 14.82 -22.76 -9.50
C ALA A 133 15.76 -23.90 -9.05
N GLY A 134 16.12 -23.94 -7.77
CA GLY A 134 16.95 -25.02 -7.19
C GLY A 134 16.30 -26.40 -7.33
N VAL A 135 14.98 -26.49 -7.13
CA VAL A 135 14.22 -27.73 -7.36
C VAL A 135 14.26 -28.14 -8.83
N LEU A 136 14.01 -27.22 -9.76
CA LEU A 136 14.06 -27.51 -11.19
C LEU A 136 15.45 -27.96 -11.64
N VAL A 137 16.52 -27.32 -11.16
CA VAL A 137 17.91 -27.71 -11.42
C VAL A 137 18.20 -29.12 -10.88
N THR A 138 17.70 -29.44 -9.69
CA THR A 138 17.86 -30.78 -9.08
C THR A 138 17.16 -31.84 -9.92
N LEU A 139 15.94 -31.57 -10.40
CA LEU A 139 15.21 -32.48 -11.31
C LEU A 139 15.96 -32.70 -12.62
N VAL A 140 16.56 -31.65 -13.20
CA VAL A 140 17.39 -31.75 -14.41
C VAL A 140 18.62 -32.62 -14.16
N ARG A 141 19.30 -32.46 -13.01
CA ARG A 141 20.49 -33.24 -12.65
C ARG A 141 20.19 -34.72 -12.40
N GLN A 142 18.99 -35.03 -11.91
CA GLN A 142 18.55 -36.40 -11.65
C GLN A 142 17.97 -37.11 -12.89
N ALA A 143 17.60 -36.34 -13.92
CA ALA A 143 17.04 -36.90 -15.14
C ALA A 143 18.12 -37.57 -16.00
N LEU A 144 17.79 -38.73 -16.58
CA LEU A 144 18.61 -39.29 -17.64
C LEU A 144 18.66 -38.33 -18.85
N PRO A 145 19.75 -38.30 -19.64
CA PRO A 145 19.86 -37.43 -20.80
C PRO A 145 18.68 -37.56 -21.75
N GLY A 146 17.75 -36.62 -21.67
CA GLY A 146 16.50 -36.64 -22.43
C GLY A 146 16.49 -35.64 -23.58
N ARG A 147 15.76 -35.95 -24.65
CA ARG A 147 15.58 -35.08 -25.84
C ARG A 147 15.11 -33.67 -25.47
N PHE A 148 14.45 -33.46 -24.33
CA PHE A 148 13.75 -32.22 -23.96
C PHE A 148 14.35 -31.44 -22.78
N GLY A 149 15.47 -31.87 -22.20
CA GLY A 149 16.09 -31.17 -21.05
C GLY A 149 16.52 -29.73 -21.36
N HIS A 150 16.73 -29.41 -22.64
CA HIS A 150 17.10 -28.06 -23.09
C HIS A 150 15.97 -27.02 -22.92
N VAL A 151 14.70 -27.45 -22.87
CA VAL A 151 13.55 -26.55 -22.65
C VAL A 151 13.48 -26.09 -21.19
N VAL A 152 13.94 -26.92 -20.25
CA VAL A 152 13.90 -26.62 -18.81
C VAL A 152 14.82 -25.44 -18.45
N GLY A 153 15.86 -25.17 -19.25
CA GLY A 153 16.73 -24.01 -19.04
C GLY A 153 15.98 -22.66 -19.04
N TRP A 154 14.87 -22.55 -19.78
CA TRP A 154 14.00 -21.37 -19.77
C TRP A 154 13.30 -21.19 -18.41
N TYR A 155 12.81 -22.28 -17.83
CA TYR A 155 12.18 -22.28 -16.51
C TYR A 155 13.16 -22.06 -15.36
N VAL A 156 14.44 -22.38 -15.56
CA VAL A 156 15.49 -22.11 -14.56
C VAL A 156 15.96 -20.66 -14.64
N ALA A 157 15.98 -20.06 -15.83
CA ALA A 157 16.38 -18.66 -16.00
C ALA A 157 15.31 -17.66 -15.53
N ALA A 158 14.02 -17.95 -15.74
CA ALA A 158 12.93 -17.04 -15.39
C ALA A 158 12.89 -16.63 -13.90
N PRO A 159 13.07 -17.52 -12.90
CA PRO A 159 13.10 -17.14 -11.49
C PRO A 159 14.15 -16.10 -11.12
N VAL A 160 15.30 -16.09 -11.78
CA VAL A 160 16.34 -15.07 -11.55
C VAL A 160 15.81 -13.70 -11.93
N ALA A 161 15.07 -13.60 -13.03
CA ALA A 161 14.47 -12.35 -13.45
C ALA A 161 13.42 -11.83 -12.46
N LEU A 162 12.56 -12.71 -11.90
CA LEU A 162 11.62 -12.29 -10.85
C LEU A 162 12.33 -11.94 -9.54
N ALA A 163 13.41 -12.62 -9.18
CA ALA A 163 14.20 -12.25 -8.00
C ALA A 163 14.84 -10.87 -8.19
N THR A 164 15.45 -10.59 -9.35
CA THR A 164 15.97 -9.26 -9.71
C THR A 164 14.87 -8.21 -9.70
N GLY A 165 13.74 -8.49 -10.36
CA GLY A 165 12.59 -7.59 -10.36
C GLY A 165 12.00 -7.36 -8.96
N GLY A 166 11.98 -8.37 -8.11
CA GLY A 166 11.56 -8.28 -6.71
C GLY A 166 12.48 -7.40 -5.88
N VAL A 167 13.80 -7.51 -6.05
CA VAL A 167 14.76 -6.58 -5.43
C VAL A 167 14.52 -5.15 -5.89
N LEU A 168 14.42 -4.92 -7.21
CA LEU A 168 14.13 -3.57 -7.74
C LEU A 168 12.77 -3.06 -7.22
N GLY A 169 11.76 -3.92 -7.12
CA GLY A 169 10.43 -3.58 -6.59
C GLY A 169 10.46 -3.23 -5.10
N GLY A 170 11.23 -3.96 -4.30
CA GLY A 170 11.43 -3.66 -2.88
C GLY A 170 12.20 -2.35 -2.67
N LEU A 171 13.20 -2.07 -3.50
CA LEU A 171 13.91 -0.79 -3.50
C LEU A 171 13.00 0.38 -3.91
N LEU A 172 12.16 0.20 -4.92
CA LEU A 172 11.13 1.18 -5.31
C LEU A 172 10.13 1.43 -4.18
N ALA A 173 9.69 0.39 -3.46
CA ALA A 173 8.78 0.52 -2.33
C ALA A 173 9.42 1.23 -1.12
N ALA A 174 10.73 1.07 -0.95
CA ALA A 174 11.53 1.75 0.07
C ALA A 174 11.97 3.18 -0.35
N ASP A 175 11.49 3.68 -1.49
CA ASP A 175 11.87 4.95 -2.12
C ASP A 175 13.40 5.13 -2.28
N VAL A 176 14.12 4.04 -2.56
CA VAL A 176 15.58 4.09 -2.75
C VAL A 176 15.92 4.62 -4.14
N GLY A 177 16.56 5.80 -4.16
CA GLY A 177 17.03 6.44 -5.39
C GLY A 177 15.95 7.32 -6.03
N HIS A 178 16.16 8.64 -5.96
CA HIS A 178 15.16 9.63 -6.35
C HIS A 178 15.30 10.10 -7.82
N GLY A 179 14.27 10.77 -8.33
CA GLY A 179 14.27 11.41 -9.64
C GLY A 179 14.57 10.44 -10.79
N ALA A 180 15.59 10.75 -11.60
CA ALA A 180 15.95 9.92 -12.76
C ALA A 180 16.41 8.50 -12.39
N ALA A 181 16.91 8.27 -11.17
CA ALA A 181 17.25 6.92 -10.70
C ALA A 181 15.99 6.07 -10.47
N HIS A 182 14.97 6.65 -9.84
CA HIS A 182 13.67 6.01 -9.62
C HIS A 182 13.04 5.55 -10.94
N GLU A 183 12.94 6.46 -11.91
CA GLU A 183 12.32 6.19 -13.23
C GLU A 183 13.05 5.09 -14.02
N ARG A 184 14.39 5.10 -13.98
CA ARG A 184 15.22 4.04 -14.60
C ARG A 184 15.00 2.70 -13.93
N MET A 185 14.90 2.69 -12.60
CA MET A 185 14.64 1.49 -11.82
C MET A 185 13.24 0.93 -12.10
N GLN A 186 12.23 1.80 -12.22
CA GLN A 186 10.87 1.41 -12.60
C GLN A 186 10.81 0.78 -14.00
N ALA A 187 11.49 1.39 -14.98
CA ALA A 187 11.61 0.82 -16.32
C ALA A 187 12.32 -0.55 -16.30
N ALA A 188 13.43 -0.66 -15.57
CA ALA A 188 14.17 -1.90 -15.42
C ALA A 188 13.35 -3.00 -14.73
N HIS A 189 12.63 -2.66 -13.66
CA HIS A 189 11.69 -3.54 -12.96
C HIS A 189 10.62 -4.10 -13.90
N ALA A 190 10.00 -3.23 -14.71
CA ALA A 190 8.98 -3.65 -15.67
C ALA A 190 9.56 -4.59 -16.74
N VAL A 191 10.69 -4.23 -17.35
CA VAL A 191 11.34 -5.02 -18.42
C VAL A 191 11.78 -6.39 -17.91
N VAL A 192 12.44 -6.47 -16.76
CA VAL A 192 12.96 -7.73 -16.23
C VAL A 192 11.83 -8.68 -15.82
N ASN A 193 10.71 -8.18 -15.29
CA ASN A 193 9.58 -9.03 -14.91
C ASN A 193 8.73 -9.47 -16.11
N LEU A 194 8.42 -8.56 -17.03
CA LEU A 194 7.55 -8.87 -18.17
C LEU A 194 8.25 -9.77 -19.20
N PHE A 195 9.49 -9.45 -19.59
CA PHE A 195 10.23 -10.22 -20.58
C PHE A 195 11.07 -11.34 -19.95
N GLY A 196 11.48 -11.21 -18.68
CA GLY A 196 12.19 -12.26 -17.97
C GLY A 196 11.27 -13.29 -17.34
N TRP A 197 10.61 -12.93 -16.24
CA TRP A 197 9.78 -13.87 -15.48
C TRP A 197 8.67 -14.48 -16.33
N ILE A 198 7.88 -13.63 -16.99
CA ILE A 198 6.75 -14.08 -17.80
C ILE A 198 7.23 -14.51 -19.19
N GLY A 199 7.95 -13.65 -19.91
CA GLY A 199 8.42 -13.91 -21.28
C GLY A 199 9.22 -15.21 -21.43
N LEU A 200 10.28 -15.42 -20.64
CA LEU A 200 11.09 -16.64 -20.73
C LEU A 200 10.28 -17.89 -20.37
N THR A 201 9.39 -17.80 -19.37
CA THR A 201 8.51 -18.93 -18.99
C THR A 201 7.58 -19.30 -20.14
N VAL A 202 6.96 -18.31 -20.78
CA VAL A 202 6.03 -18.54 -21.88
C VAL A 202 6.77 -19.11 -23.08
N LEU A 203 7.88 -18.49 -23.51
CA LEU A 203 8.70 -18.98 -24.63
C LEU A 203 9.18 -20.42 -24.41
N GLY A 204 9.62 -20.76 -23.19
CA GLY A 204 9.96 -22.14 -22.82
C GLY A 204 8.78 -23.10 -22.92
N THR A 205 7.61 -22.69 -22.45
CA THR A 205 6.39 -23.51 -22.44
C THR A 205 5.84 -23.77 -23.84
N LEU A 206 5.98 -22.82 -24.77
CA LEU A 206 5.41 -22.97 -26.10
C LEU A 206 6.00 -24.13 -26.89
N PHE A 207 7.28 -24.49 -26.67
CA PHE A 207 7.88 -25.63 -27.35
C PHE A 207 7.11 -26.94 -27.14
N THR A 208 6.37 -27.03 -26.04
CA THR A 208 5.65 -28.23 -25.62
C THR A 208 4.14 -28.03 -25.68
N LEU A 209 3.64 -26.90 -25.18
CA LEU A 209 2.21 -26.61 -25.14
C LEU A 209 1.64 -26.35 -26.53
N TRP A 210 2.36 -25.65 -27.41
CA TRP A 210 1.84 -25.29 -28.74
C TRP A 210 1.58 -26.51 -29.64
N PRO A 211 2.52 -27.46 -29.82
CA PRO A 211 2.23 -28.70 -30.54
C PRO A 211 1.14 -29.54 -29.87
N THR A 212 1.05 -29.50 -28.54
CA THR A 212 0.04 -30.25 -27.78
C THR A 212 -1.37 -29.73 -28.05
N VAL A 213 -1.60 -28.41 -27.99
CA VAL A 213 -2.93 -27.83 -28.28
C VAL A 213 -3.31 -27.95 -29.75
N LEU A 214 -2.33 -27.92 -30.66
CA LEU A 214 -2.55 -28.17 -32.10
C LEU A 214 -2.70 -29.67 -32.42
N ARG A 215 -2.36 -30.56 -31.48
CA ARG A 215 -2.29 -32.02 -31.69
C ARG A 215 -1.35 -32.38 -32.86
N THR A 216 -0.16 -31.79 -32.87
CA THR A 216 0.93 -32.07 -33.82
C THR A 216 2.15 -32.62 -33.08
N ARG A 217 3.06 -33.26 -33.82
CA ARG A 217 4.36 -33.68 -33.26
C ARG A 217 5.28 -32.46 -33.16
N MET A 218 6.13 -32.46 -32.14
CA MET A 218 7.17 -31.45 -32.00
C MET A 218 8.16 -31.53 -33.17
N ALA A 219 8.52 -30.37 -33.74
CA ALA A 219 9.44 -30.31 -34.88
C ALA A 219 10.87 -30.75 -34.51
N ASP A 220 11.63 -31.27 -35.48
CA ASP A 220 12.96 -31.83 -35.22
C ASP A 220 14.02 -30.75 -34.89
N GLY A 221 13.82 -29.52 -35.35
CA GLY A 221 14.71 -28.37 -35.09
C GLY A 221 14.61 -27.73 -33.70
N THR A 222 13.68 -28.18 -32.84
CA THR A 222 13.37 -27.56 -31.55
C THR A 222 14.58 -27.43 -30.62
N ARG A 223 15.48 -28.43 -30.60
CA ARG A 223 16.69 -28.39 -29.76
C ARG A 223 17.62 -27.25 -30.11
N ARG A 224 17.84 -27.01 -31.41
CA ARG A 224 18.74 -25.95 -31.90
C ARG A 224 18.11 -24.58 -31.66
N ALA A 225 16.85 -24.43 -32.04
CA ALA A 225 16.07 -23.21 -31.86
C ALA A 225 16.00 -22.79 -30.38
N SER A 226 15.66 -23.70 -29.48
CA SER A 226 15.56 -23.42 -28.05
C SER A 226 16.89 -23.03 -27.40
N ARG A 227 18.00 -23.71 -27.77
CA ARG A 227 19.33 -23.34 -27.28
C ARG A 227 19.80 -21.98 -27.79
N LEU A 228 19.59 -21.70 -29.08
CA LEU A 228 19.92 -20.41 -29.67
C LEU A 228 19.09 -19.30 -29.03
N GLY A 229 17.78 -19.51 -28.92
CA GLY A 229 16.85 -18.59 -28.29
C GLY A 229 17.27 -18.24 -26.87
N LEU A 230 17.57 -19.24 -26.04
CA LEU A 230 17.96 -19.02 -24.64
C LEU A 230 19.31 -18.27 -24.52
N ARG A 231 20.28 -18.62 -25.38
CA ARG A 231 21.61 -17.97 -25.41
C ARG A 231 21.57 -16.51 -25.85
N LEU A 232 20.54 -16.10 -26.58
CA LEU A 232 20.33 -14.71 -26.98
C LEU A 232 19.42 -13.97 -25.99
N ALA A 233 18.31 -14.59 -25.59
CA ALA A 233 17.30 -13.97 -24.74
C ALA A 233 17.81 -13.65 -23.33
N VAL A 234 18.49 -14.59 -22.66
CA VAL A 234 18.91 -14.36 -21.26
C VAL A 234 19.98 -13.27 -21.15
N PRO A 235 21.10 -13.31 -21.92
CA PRO A 235 22.07 -12.22 -21.90
C PRO A 235 21.49 -10.91 -22.44
N GLY A 236 20.65 -10.95 -23.49
CA GLY A 236 19.98 -9.77 -24.03
C GLY A 236 19.12 -9.06 -22.98
N LEU A 237 18.35 -9.80 -22.18
CA LEU A 237 17.56 -9.25 -21.08
C LEU A 237 18.44 -8.64 -19.98
N ALA A 238 19.55 -9.30 -19.63
CA ALA A 238 20.50 -8.78 -18.64
C ALA A 238 21.13 -7.46 -19.11
N VAL A 239 21.55 -7.39 -20.37
CA VAL A 239 22.08 -6.17 -21.00
C VAL A 239 21.01 -5.07 -21.09
N ALA A 240 19.76 -5.43 -21.43
CA ALA A 240 18.65 -4.49 -21.46
C ALA A 240 18.39 -3.85 -20.09
N THR A 241 18.25 -4.69 -19.06
CA THR A 241 18.01 -4.27 -17.68
C THR A 241 19.18 -3.42 -17.14
N GLY A 242 20.41 -3.88 -17.32
CA GLY A 242 21.61 -3.14 -16.89
C GLY A 242 21.78 -1.81 -17.61
N GLY A 243 21.52 -1.77 -18.92
CA GLY A 243 21.54 -0.55 -19.71
C GLY A 243 20.50 0.48 -19.24
N LEU A 244 19.29 0.05 -18.88
CA LEU A 244 18.26 0.93 -18.32
C LEU A 244 18.69 1.50 -16.96
N LEU A 245 19.18 0.66 -16.05
CA LEU A 245 19.69 1.08 -14.74
C LEU A 245 20.84 2.09 -14.87
N ALA A 246 21.79 1.82 -15.77
CA ALA A 246 22.93 2.70 -16.03
C ALA A 246 22.54 3.99 -16.78
N GLY A 247 21.33 4.08 -17.34
CA GLY A 247 20.90 5.19 -18.20
C GLY A 247 21.45 5.12 -19.64
N TRP A 248 22.08 4.01 -20.02
CA TRP A 248 22.69 3.79 -21.33
C TRP A 248 21.67 3.24 -22.34
N ARG A 249 20.85 4.13 -22.91
CA ARG A 249 19.74 3.74 -23.80
C ARG A 249 20.14 2.83 -24.97
N TRP A 250 21.32 3.04 -25.56
CA TRP A 250 21.77 2.26 -26.72
C TRP A 250 22.22 0.85 -26.33
N VAL A 251 22.81 0.70 -25.14
CA VAL A 251 23.10 -0.61 -24.55
C VAL A 251 21.79 -1.32 -24.23
N ALA A 252 20.82 -0.61 -23.65
CA ALA A 252 19.50 -1.16 -23.38
C ALA A 252 18.80 -1.65 -24.67
N LEU A 253 18.85 -0.84 -25.73
CA LEU A 253 18.30 -1.20 -27.05
C LEU A 253 19.01 -2.42 -27.65
N ALA A 254 20.34 -2.48 -27.62
CA ALA A 254 21.09 -3.63 -28.11
C ALA A 254 20.70 -4.92 -27.36
N GLY A 255 20.52 -4.83 -26.05
CA GLY A 255 19.99 -5.92 -25.23
C GLY A 255 18.59 -6.38 -25.66
N LEU A 256 17.68 -5.43 -25.90
CA LEU A 256 16.32 -5.74 -26.38
C LEU A 256 16.30 -6.36 -27.78
N VAL A 257 17.17 -5.90 -28.69
CA VAL A 257 17.32 -6.47 -30.03
C VAL A 257 17.85 -7.90 -29.94
N ALA A 258 18.84 -8.16 -29.09
CA ALA A 258 19.33 -9.51 -28.84
C ALA A 258 18.23 -10.41 -28.23
N TYR A 259 17.43 -9.87 -27.31
CA TYR A 259 16.27 -10.58 -26.75
C TYR A 259 15.24 -10.93 -27.83
N ALA A 260 14.90 -9.97 -28.70
CA ALA A 260 13.98 -10.17 -29.82
C ALA A 260 14.47 -11.23 -30.80
N ALA A 261 15.76 -11.22 -31.16
CA ALA A 261 16.36 -12.26 -31.98
C ALA A 261 16.25 -13.65 -31.31
N GLY A 262 16.43 -13.72 -29.99
CA GLY A 262 16.24 -14.93 -29.20
C GLY A 262 14.78 -15.43 -29.18
N ALA A 263 13.82 -14.52 -29.02
CA ALA A 263 12.39 -14.83 -29.07
C ALA A 263 11.98 -15.34 -30.46
N LEU A 264 12.35 -14.64 -31.53
CA LEU A 264 12.07 -15.06 -32.91
C LEU A 264 12.67 -16.43 -33.23
N ALA A 265 13.91 -16.70 -32.78
CA ALA A 265 14.52 -18.02 -32.93
C ALA A 265 13.71 -19.12 -32.22
N ALA A 266 13.12 -18.82 -31.06
CA ALA A 266 12.26 -19.75 -30.34
C ALA A 266 10.92 -20.00 -31.06
N LEU A 267 10.42 -19.06 -31.86
CA LEU A 267 9.15 -19.19 -32.60
C LEU A 267 9.27 -20.00 -33.91
N VAL A 268 10.47 -20.21 -34.45
CA VAL A 268 10.66 -20.94 -35.72
C VAL A 268 10.01 -22.35 -35.72
N PRO A 269 10.22 -23.22 -34.70
CA PRO A 269 9.58 -24.53 -34.66
C PRO A 269 8.06 -24.46 -34.46
N LEU A 270 7.55 -23.40 -33.85
CA LEU A 270 6.11 -23.19 -33.63
C LEU A 270 5.41 -22.83 -34.94
N ALA A 271 6.06 -22.01 -35.79
CA ALA A 271 5.58 -21.70 -37.13
C ALA A 271 5.49 -22.97 -38.00
N ASP A 272 6.43 -23.90 -37.88
CA ASP A 272 6.35 -25.20 -38.56
C ASP A 272 5.14 -26.02 -38.07
N ALA A 273 4.91 -26.08 -36.75
CA ALA A 273 3.75 -26.76 -36.20
C ALA A 273 2.42 -26.16 -36.69
N LEU A 274 2.35 -24.83 -36.83
CA LEU A 274 1.19 -24.11 -37.35
C LEU A 274 0.93 -24.40 -38.83
N ARG A 275 1.99 -24.51 -39.65
CA ARG A 275 1.88 -24.90 -41.08
C ARG A 275 1.33 -26.31 -41.25
N ARG A 276 1.66 -27.23 -40.34
CA ARG A 276 1.18 -28.62 -40.37
C ARG A 276 -0.29 -28.75 -39.99
N ARG A 277 -0.78 -27.93 -39.05
CA ARG A 277 -2.19 -27.95 -38.62
C ARG A 277 -2.65 -26.58 -38.14
N ARG A 278 -3.74 -26.11 -38.74
CA ARG A 278 -4.35 -24.82 -38.38
C ARG A 278 -4.97 -24.85 -36.96
N PRO A 279 -5.01 -23.71 -36.25
CA PRO A 279 -5.66 -23.60 -34.95
C PRO A 279 -7.16 -23.89 -35.09
N HIS A 280 -7.68 -24.79 -34.26
CA HIS A 280 -9.07 -25.23 -34.31
C HIS A 280 -9.75 -25.26 -32.92
N THR A 281 -9.03 -24.83 -31.88
CA THR A 281 -9.51 -24.76 -30.49
C THR A 281 -9.31 -23.35 -29.96
N GLY A 282 -10.10 -22.97 -28.96
CA GLY A 282 -9.95 -21.66 -28.32
C GLY A 282 -8.57 -21.47 -27.71
N ALA A 283 -8.02 -22.54 -27.10
CA ALA A 283 -6.67 -22.55 -26.55
C ALA A 283 -5.60 -22.20 -27.60
N ALA A 284 -5.66 -22.81 -28.79
CA ALA A 284 -4.69 -22.57 -29.85
C ALA A 284 -4.82 -21.14 -30.42
N TRP A 285 -6.04 -20.62 -30.59
CA TRP A 285 -6.22 -19.24 -31.07
C TRP A 285 -5.76 -18.19 -30.06
N MET A 286 -6.10 -18.36 -28.77
CA MET A 286 -5.67 -17.42 -27.71
C MET A 286 -4.16 -17.43 -27.52
N LEU A 287 -3.52 -18.61 -27.52
CA LEU A 287 -2.06 -18.70 -27.44
C LEU A 287 -1.37 -18.09 -28.67
N GLY A 288 -1.93 -18.28 -29.87
CA GLY A 288 -1.37 -17.71 -31.10
C GLY A 288 -1.46 -16.19 -31.13
N ALA A 289 -2.63 -15.64 -30.79
CA ALA A 289 -2.85 -14.21 -30.68
C ALA A 289 -1.95 -13.57 -29.61
N ALA A 290 -1.77 -14.25 -28.47
CA ALA A 290 -0.91 -13.75 -27.41
C ALA A 290 0.55 -13.57 -27.85
N ILE A 291 1.05 -14.48 -28.68
CA ILE A 291 2.42 -14.40 -29.21
C ILE A 291 2.57 -13.31 -30.26
N ALA A 292 1.54 -13.07 -31.08
CA ALA A 292 1.54 -11.91 -31.95
C ALA A 292 1.63 -10.59 -31.14
N TRP A 293 0.83 -10.47 -30.08
CA TRP A 293 0.87 -9.29 -29.20
C TRP A 293 2.17 -9.17 -28.41
N PHE A 294 2.79 -10.29 -28.02
CA PHE A 294 4.11 -10.29 -27.39
C PHE A 294 5.17 -9.66 -28.30
N GLU A 295 5.21 -10.03 -29.58
CA GLU A 295 6.14 -9.44 -30.55
C GLU A 295 5.85 -7.95 -30.78
N VAL A 296 4.56 -7.57 -30.89
CA VAL A 296 4.17 -6.15 -30.99
C VAL A 296 4.63 -5.36 -29.76
N ALA A 297 4.44 -5.89 -28.56
CA ALA A 297 4.88 -5.25 -27.33
C ALA A 297 6.40 -5.15 -27.24
N LEU A 298 7.14 -6.16 -27.71
CA LEU A 298 8.59 -6.14 -27.74
C LEU A 298 9.14 -5.09 -28.71
N VAL A 299 8.55 -4.98 -29.90
CA VAL A 299 8.89 -3.92 -30.86
C VAL A 299 8.54 -2.54 -30.30
N ALA A 300 7.35 -2.37 -29.73
CA ALA A 300 6.95 -1.10 -29.11
C ALA A 300 7.91 -0.69 -27.99
N ASN A 301 8.33 -1.65 -27.15
CA ASN A 301 9.31 -1.42 -26.10
C ASN A 301 10.68 -0.99 -26.67
N ALA A 302 11.17 -1.66 -27.72
CA ALA A 302 12.41 -1.28 -28.40
C ALA A 302 12.33 0.12 -29.01
N VAL A 303 11.20 0.48 -29.64
CA VAL A 303 10.97 1.82 -30.20
C VAL A 303 10.96 2.88 -29.10
N VAL A 304 10.30 2.62 -27.97
CA VAL A 304 10.31 3.54 -26.82
C VAL A 304 11.73 3.73 -26.29
N VAL A 305 12.49 2.66 -26.07
CA VAL A 305 13.88 2.75 -25.59
C VAL A 305 14.80 3.46 -26.60
N ALA A 306 14.57 3.28 -27.90
CA ALA A 306 15.33 3.98 -28.94
C ALA A 306 15.03 5.48 -28.97
N THR A 307 13.77 5.87 -28.77
CA THR A 307 13.30 7.25 -28.96
C THR A 307 13.30 8.10 -27.69
N ARG A 308 13.29 7.48 -26.51
CA ARG A 308 13.21 8.18 -25.22
C ARG A 308 14.52 8.09 -24.43
N PRO A 309 14.87 9.12 -23.64
CA PRO A 309 15.90 8.99 -22.60
C PRO A 309 15.51 7.89 -21.60
N ALA A 310 16.48 7.22 -20.98
CA ALA A 310 16.24 6.09 -20.08
C ALA A 310 15.27 6.42 -18.92
N ALA A 311 15.35 7.63 -18.37
CA ALA A 311 14.43 8.10 -17.32
C ALA A 311 13.01 8.46 -17.82
N GLY A 312 12.78 8.48 -19.14
CA GLY A 312 11.44 8.69 -19.72
C GLY A 312 10.80 7.42 -20.26
N VAL A 313 11.47 6.26 -20.15
CA VAL A 313 10.99 4.99 -20.70
C VAL A 313 9.77 4.48 -19.94
N ALA A 314 9.78 4.49 -18.60
CA ALA A 314 8.68 3.99 -17.79
C ALA A 314 7.36 4.71 -18.12
N ALA A 315 7.37 6.04 -18.07
CA ALA A 315 6.21 6.88 -18.42
C ALA A 315 5.72 6.67 -19.85
N ALA A 316 6.62 6.41 -20.81
CA ALA A 316 6.24 6.16 -22.20
C ALA A 316 5.68 4.75 -22.44
N LEU A 317 6.03 3.76 -21.59
CA LEU A 317 5.49 2.41 -21.65
C LEU A 317 4.14 2.27 -20.94
N GLU A 318 3.84 3.11 -19.96
CA GLU A 318 2.57 3.07 -19.21
C GLU A 318 1.32 3.00 -20.11
N PRO A 319 1.10 3.86 -21.12
CA PRO A 319 -0.07 3.77 -21.98
C PRO A 319 -0.09 2.51 -22.86
N LEU A 320 1.05 1.84 -23.02
CA LEU A 320 1.19 0.63 -23.84
C LEU A 320 0.97 -0.66 -23.03
N LEU A 321 0.78 -0.56 -21.70
CA LEU A 321 0.57 -1.71 -20.82
C LEU A 321 -0.54 -2.68 -21.28
N PRO A 322 -1.68 -2.25 -21.86
CA PRO A 322 -2.69 -3.19 -22.35
C PRO A 322 -2.18 -4.15 -23.44
N LEU A 323 -1.17 -3.76 -24.24
CA LEU A 323 -0.52 -4.66 -25.21
C LEU A 323 0.04 -5.90 -24.51
N VAL A 324 0.71 -5.67 -23.37
CA VAL A 324 1.35 -6.74 -22.60
C VAL A 324 0.34 -7.45 -21.72
N LEU A 325 -0.40 -6.72 -20.87
CA LEU A 325 -1.25 -7.32 -19.85
C LEU A 325 -2.42 -8.10 -20.46
N VAL A 326 -3.11 -7.50 -21.43
CA VAL A 326 -4.30 -8.08 -22.06
C VAL A 326 -3.90 -8.86 -23.31
N GLY A 327 -3.16 -8.21 -24.22
CA GLY A 327 -2.79 -8.79 -25.50
C GLY A 327 -1.95 -10.05 -25.34
N PHE A 328 -0.96 -10.03 -24.44
CA PHE A 328 -0.07 -11.16 -24.18
C PHE A 328 -0.48 -11.98 -22.94
N VAL A 329 -0.35 -11.42 -21.74
CA VAL A 329 -0.34 -12.20 -20.49
C VAL A 329 -1.70 -12.85 -20.19
N ALA A 330 -2.81 -12.10 -20.26
CA ALA A 330 -4.15 -12.63 -20.02
C ALA A 330 -4.53 -13.69 -21.07
N GLN A 331 -4.23 -13.44 -22.35
CA GLN A 331 -4.50 -14.42 -23.41
C GLN A 331 -3.69 -15.71 -23.25
N VAL A 332 -2.41 -15.65 -22.82
CA VAL A 332 -1.64 -16.85 -22.49
C VAL A 332 -2.31 -17.61 -21.34
N LEU A 333 -2.72 -16.92 -20.28
CA LEU A 333 -3.34 -17.56 -19.13
C LEU A 333 -4.67 -18.23 -19.50
N PHE A 334 -5.55 -17.52 -20.20
CA PHE A 334 -6.84 -18.09 -20.63
C PHE A 334 -6.63 -19.25 -21.60
N GLY A 335 -5.78 -19.08 -22.61
CA GLY A 335 -5.47 -20.11 -23.60
C GLY A 335 -4.86 -21.37 -22.97
N SER A 336 -3.93 -21.20 -22.03
CA SER A 336 -3.31 -22.33 -21.33
C SER A 336 -4.31 -23.04 -20.40
N LEU A 337 -5.12 -22.31 -19.62
CA LEU A 337 -6.11 -22.90 -18.72
C LEU A 337 -7.27 -23.57 -19.45
N LEU A 338 -7.68 -23.11 -20.64
CA LEU A 338 -8.65 -23.81 -21.49
C LEU A 338 -8.21 -25.26 -21.78
N HIS A 339 -6.90 -25.50 -21.92
CA HIS A 339 -6.35 -26.82 -22.18
C HIS A 339 -5.96 -27.58 -20.91
N LEU A 340 -5.30 -26.90 -19.99
CA LEU A 340 -4.65 -27.52 -18.83
C LEU A 340 -5.60 -27.79 -17.68
N LEU A 341 -6.61 -26.94 -17.47
CA LEU A 341 -7.55 -27.10 -16.37
C LEU A 341 -8.35 -28.41 -16.49
N PRO A 342 -8.95 -28.78 -17.65
CA PRO A 342 -9.59 -30.09 -17.82
C PRO A 342 -8.66 -31.28 -17.55
N ALA A 343 -7.38 -31.17 -17.90
CA ALA A 343 -6.39 -32.24 -17.71
C ALA A 343 -6.16 -32.58 -16.23
N VAL A 344 -6.20 -31.57 -15.35
CA VAL A 344 -5.95 -31.75 -13.91
C VAL A 344 -7.19 -32.06 -13.09
N LEU A 345 -8.40 -31.81 -13.61
CA LEU A 345 -9.66 -32.18 -12.95
C LEU A 345 -9.87 -33.70 -12.91
N GLY A 346 -9.17 -34.46 -13.76
CA GLY A 346 -9.21 -35.93 -13.78
C GLY A 346 -10.57 -36.49 -14.22
N GLY A 347 -10.82 -37.77 -13.91
CA GLY A 347 -12.12 -38.41 -14.19
C GLY A 347 -12.27 -39.07 -15.57
N GLY A 348 -11.17 -39.32 -16.27
CA GLY A 348 -11.14 -40.06 -17.54
C GLY A 348 -11.47 -39.21 -18.78
N PRO A 349 -11.43 -39.80 -19.99
CA PRO A 349 -11.57 -39.06 -21.25
C PRO A 349 -12.93 -38.38 -21.45
N ALA A 350 -14.01 -38.96 -20.92
CA ALA A 350 -15.36 -38.38 -21.03
C ALA A 350 -15.47 -37.06 -20.23
N ARG A 351 -15.10 -37.08 -18.94
CA ARG A 351 -15.09 -35.89 -18.09
C ARG A 351 -14.10 -34.83 -18.56
N PHE A 352 -12.97 -35.23 -19.14
CA PHE A 352 -12.07 -34.29 -19.80
C PHE A 352 -12.77 -33.54 -20.94
N LYS A 353 -13.48 -34.25 -21.83
CA LYS A 353 -14.23 -33.63 -22.94
C LYS A 353 -15.34 -32.71 -22.43
N GLU A 354 -16.08 -33.12 -21.41
CA GLU A 354 -17.14 -32.30 -20.80
C GLU A 354 -16.60 -31.00 -20.20
N ASN A 355 -15.52 -31.08 -19.40
CA ASN A 355 -14.89 -29.91 -18.79
C ASN A 355 -14.25 -29.00 -19.85
N ALA A 356 -13.64 -29.57 -20.89
CA ALA A 356 -13.11 -28.79 -22.02
C ALA A 356 -14.23 -28.06 -22.77
N ALA A 357 -15.35 -28.74 -23.07
CA ALA A 357 -16.50 -28.13 -23.74
C ALA A 357 -17.13 -26.99 -22.93
N LEU A 358 -17.21 -27.14 -21.60
CA LEU A 358 -17.67 -26.09 -20.70
C LEU A 358 -16.79 -24.83 -20.80
N LEU A 359 -15.47 -25.00 -20.68
CA LEU A 359 -14.53 -23.88 -20.70
C LEU A 359 -14.44 -23.23 -22.09
N GLU A 360 -14.56 -24.00 -23.17
CA GLU A 360 -14.56 -23.48 -24.54
C GLU A 360 -15.85 -22.72 -24.90
N ARG A 361 -16.94 -22.81 -24.12
CA ARG A 361 -18.18 -22.11 -24.43
C ARG A 361 -17.96 -20.61 -24.63
N GLY A 362 -18.29 -20.06 -25.81
CA GLY A 362 -18.14 -18.63 -26.11
C GLY A 362 -16.70 -18.14 -26.32
N TRP A 363 -15.73 -19.04 -26.55
CA TRP A 363 -14.34 -18.65 -26.77
C TRP A 363 -14.12 -17.69 -27.96
N PRO A 364 -14.84 -17.75 -29.10
CA PRO A 364 -14.59 -16.82 -30.21
C PRO A 364 -14.93 -15.37 -29.84
N VAL A 365 -16.04 -15.18 -29.11
CA VAL A 365 -16.46 -13.86 -28.61
C VAL A 365 -15.44 -13.31 -27.63
N ARG A 366 -14.98 -14.14 -26.67
CA ARG A 366 -13.94 -13.73 -25.71
C ARG A 366 -12.62 -13.36 -26.39
N LEU A 367 -12.20 -14.15 -27.38
CA LEU A 367 -11.00 -13.87 -28.16
C LEU A 367 -11.13 -12.56 -28.92
N ALA A 368 -12.24 -12.35 -29.63
CA ALA A 368 -12.50 -11.12 -30.38
C ALA A 368 -12.53 -9.91 -29.43
N ALA A 369 -13.22 -10.01 -28.30
CA ALA A 369 -13.30 -8.96 -27.29
C ALA A 369 -11.91 -8.55 -26.75
N LEU A 370 -11.03 -9.52 -26.45
CA LEU A 370 -9.67 -9.21 -26.00
C LEU A 370 -8.84 -8.55 -27.10
N ASN A 371 -8.90 -9.04 -28.34
CA ASN A 371 -8.09 -8.52 -29.45
C ASN A 371 -8.59 -7.18 -30.00
N VAL A 372 -9.89 -6.89 -29.88
CA VAL A 372 -10.47 -5.57 -30.17
C VAL A 372 -10.24 -4.62 -29.01
N GLY A 373 -10.36 -5.09 -27.77
CA GLY A 373 -10.15 -4.25 -26.59
C GLY A 373 -8.75 -3.67 -26.49
N VAL A 374 -7.70 -4.46 -26.80
CA VAL A 374 -6.30 -4.01 -26.75
C VAL A 374 -6.04 -2.70 -27.53
N PRO A 375 -6.31 -2.61 -28.85
CA PRO A 375 -6.08 -1.36 -29.58
C PRO A 375 -6.96 -0.21 -29.10
N LEU A 376 -8.20 -0.47 -28.66
CA LEU A 376 -9.07 0.57 -28.09
C LEU A 376 -8.53 1.15 -26.78
N LEU A 377 -7.72 0.38 -26.04
CA LEU A 377 -7.10 0.82 -24.79
C LEU A 377 -5.73 1.48 -24.98
N VAL A 378 -5.09 1.29 -26.14
CA VAL A 378 -3.73 1.78 -26.43
C VAL A 378 -3.75 3.00 -27.34
N LEU A 379 -4.67 3.06 -28.30
CA LEU A 379 -4.78 4.16 -29.24
C LEU A 379 -5.42 5.39 -28.56
N PRO A 380 -5.06 6.61 -28.99
CA PRO A 380 -5.68 7.83 -28.50
C PRO A 380 -7.11 7.94 -29.08
N VAL A 381 -8.07 7.30 -28.42
CA VAL A 381 -9.48 7.26 -28.81
C VAL A 381 -10.36 8.05 -27.81
N PRO A 382 -11.56 8.51 -28.22
CA PRO A 382 -12.48 9.20 -27.32
C PRO A 382 -12.88 8.36 -26.10
N PRO A 383 -13.22 8.98 -24.94
CA PRO A 383 -13.54 8.24 -23.71
C PRO A 383 -14.60 7.13 -23.84
N PRO A 384 -15.72 7.30 -24.59
CA PRO A 384 -16.69 6.22 -24.76
C PRO A 384 -16.10 4.98 -25.46
N VAL A 385 -15.17 5.19 -26.38
CA VAL A 385 -14.49 4.11 -27.12
C VAL A 385 -13.50 3.38 -26.22
N MET A 386 -12.81 4.12 -25.36
CA MET A 386 -11.92 3.54 -24.34
C MET A 386 -12.74 2.73 -23.30
N LEU A 387 -13.91 3.23 -22.87
CA LEU A 387 -14.83 2.51 -21.98
C LEU A 387 -15.33 1.21 -22.61
N LEU A 388 -15.66 1.22 -23.91
CA LEU A 388 -15.98 0.01 -24.65
C LEU A 388 -14.79 -0.97 -24.65
N GLY A 389 -13.56 -0.48 -24.83
CA GLY A 389 -12.35 -1.28 -24.70
C GLY A 389 -12.26 -2.00 -23.35
N TRP A 390 -12.47 -1.28 -22.25
CA TRP A 390 -12.49 -1.86 -20.90
C TRP A 390 -13.63 -2.86 -20.71
N ALA A 391 -14.84 -2.54 -21.18
CA ALA A 391 -16.00 -3.43 -21.09
C ALA A 391 -15.77 -4.76 -21.81
N LEU A 392 -15.16 -4.73 -23.00
CA LEU A 392 -14.80 -5.93 -23.77
C LEU A 392 -13.78 -6.80 -23.03
N VAL A 393 -12.73 -6.19 -22.48
CA VAL A 393 -11.66 -6.90 -21.76
C VAL A 393 -12.19 -7.51 -20.47
N LEU A 394 -12.87 -6.71 -19.63
CA LEU A 394 -13.38 -7.15 -18.33
C LEU A 394 -14.52 -8.15 -18.47
N GLY A 395 -15.42 -7.95 -19.44
CA GLY A 395 -16.48 -8.91 -19.75
C GLY A 395 -15.92 -10.26 -20.19
N SER A 396 -14.87 -10.27 -21.01
CA SER A 396 -14.18 -11.49 -21.43
C SER A 396 -13.52 -12.22 -20.25
N ALA A 397 -12.81 -11.48 -19.39
CA ALA A 397 -12.17 -12.02 -18.20
C ALA A 397 -13.18 -12.58 -17.19
N ALA A 398 -14.24 -11.83 -16.88
CA ALA A 398 -15.31 -12.25 -15.97
C ALA A 398 -16.02 -13.52 -16.47
N ALA A 399 -16.35 -13.58 -17.77
CA ALA A 399 -16.94 -14.77 -18.37
C ALA A 399 -16.02 -15.99 -18.24
N PHE A 400 -14.70 -15.83 -18.44
CA PHE A 400 -13.75 -16.92 -18.23
C PHE A 400 -13.70 -17.37 -16.77
N VAL A 401 -13.65 -16.44 -15.81
CA VAL A 401 -13.65 -16.75 -14.37
C VAL A 401 -14.89 -17.54 -13.97
N VAL A 402 -16.08 -17.14 -14.43
CA VAL A 402 -17.33 -17.87 -14.14
C VAL A 402 -17.27 -19.31 -14.64
N LEU A 403 -16.77 -19.54 -15.86
CA LEU A 403 -16.62 -20.88 -16.43
C LEU A 403 -15.59 -21.72 -15.67
N ALA A 404 -14.46 -21.12 -15.29
CA ALA A 404 -13.41 -21.77 -14.52
C ALA A 404 -13.86 -22.16 -13.11
N VAL A 405 -14.57 -21.26 -12.40
CA VAL A 405 -15.18 -21.55 -11.10
C VAL A 405 -16.20 -22.68 -11.23
N THR A 406 -17.05 -22.66 -12.26
CA THR A 406 -18.04 -23.72 -12.52
C THR A 406 -17.37 -25.08 -12.75
N ALA A 407 -16.28 -25.12 -13.51
CA ALA A 407 -15.51 -26.34 -13.73
C ALA A 407 -14.89 -26.87 -12.43
N LEU A 408 -14.34 -25.99 -11.59
CA LEU A 408 -13.76 -26.33 -10.29
C LEU A 408 -14.81 -26.83 -9.29
N THR A 409 -16.00 -26.21 -9.22
CA THR A 409 -17.07 -26.60 -8.30
C THR A 409 -17.69 -27.94 -8.68
N ARG A 410 -17.87 -28.23 -9.97
CA ARG A 410 -18.31 -29.57 -10.45
C ARG A 410 -17.35 -30.67 -10.03
N ALA A 411 -16.05 -30.39 -9.96
CA ALA A 411 -15.05 -31.35 -9.49
C ALA A 411 -15.02 -31.51 -7.95
N ARG A 412 -15.51 -30.52 -7.18
CA ARG A 412 -15.52 -30.52 -5.70
C ARG A 412 -16.51 -31.50 -5.06
N ALA A 413 -17.60 -31.85 -5.76
CA ALA A 413 -18.61 -32.78 -5.25
C ALA A 413 -18.08 -34.21 -4.98
N ALA A 414 -16.81 -34.50 -5.29
CA ALA A 414 -16.24 -35.83 -5.17
C ALA A 414 -15.15 -36.05 -4.08
N SER A 415 -14.48 -35.05 -3.48
CA SER A 415 -13.29 -35.39 -2.64
C SER A 415 -12.62 -34.33 -1.74
N TRP A 416 -13.30 -33.41 -1.03
CA TRP A 416 -12.59 -32.45 -0.16
C TRP A 416 -12.55 -32.82 1.34
N ARG A 417 -11.34 -33.05 1.88
CA ARG A 417 -10.98 -32.81 3.30
C ARG A 417 -10.06 -31.59 3.37
N SER A 418 -10.45 -30.62 4.19
CA SER A 418 -9.85 -29.28 4.34
C SER A 418 -8.42 -29.31 4.89
N SER A 419 -7.59 -28.37 4.43
CA SER A 419 -6.25 -28.08 4.96
C SER A 419 -6.15 -26.57 5.25
N PRO A 420 -5.56 -26.18 6.39
CA PRO A 420 -5.60 -24.80 6.90
C PRO A 420 -5.00 -23.75 5.94
N ALA A 421 -4.04 -24.13 5.09
CA ALA A 421 -3.44 -23.21 4.12
C ALA A 421 -4.41 -22.73 3.01
N VAL A 422 -5.43 -23.52 2.66
CA VAL A 422 -6.41 -23.17 1.62
C VAL A 422 -7.55 -22.33 2.19
N ALA A 423 -7.90 -22.53 3.46
CA ALA A 423 -8.89 -21.74 4.16
C ALA A 423 -8.42 -20.28 4.36
N GLY A 424 -7.13 -20.08 4.69
CA GLY A 424 -6.55 -18.74 4.85
C GLY A 424 -6.56 -17.91 3.57
N VAL A 425 -6.27 -18.52 2.41
CA VAL A 425 -6.26 -17.82 1.11
C VAL A 425 -7.67 -17.49 0.62
N ALA A 426 -8.64 -18.38 0.82
CA ALA A 426 -10.03 -18.13 0.50
C ALA A 426 -10.64 -17.02 1.39
N ALA A 427 -10.29 -17.00 2.68
CA ALA A 427 -10.67 -15.94 3.61
C ALA A 427 -10.06 -14.58 3.21
N GLY A 428 -8.79 -14.56 2.80
CA GLY A 428 -8.13 -13.35 2.28
C GLY A 428 -8.84 -12.79 1.04
N CYS A 429 -9.19 -13.62 0.06
CA CYS A 429 -9.90 -13.19 -1.14
C CYS A 429 -11.32 -12.66 -0.84
N LEU A 430 -12.01 -13.25 0.13
CA LEU A 430 -13.37 -12.86 0.53
C LEU A 430 -13.38 -11.53 1.30
N LEU A 431 -12.41 -11.30 2.19
CA LEU A 431 -12.27 -10.04 2.94
C LEU A 431 -11.96 -8.87 2.01
N THR A 432 -11.09 -9.07 1.00
CA THR A 432 -10.81 -8.03 0.00
C THR A 432 -12.01 -7.76 -0.91
N ALA A 433 -12.79 -8.78 -1.28
CA ALA A 433 -14.01 -8.60 -2.07
C ALA A 433 -15.12 -7.84 -1.31
N ALA A 434 -15.27 -8.08 0.00
CA ALA A 434 -16.26 -7.39 0.83
C ALA A 434 -15.94 -5.89 0.98
N ALA A 435 -14.67 -5.54 1.16
CA ALA A 435 -14.23 -4.13 1.22
C ALA A 435 -14.49 -3.38 -0.10
N VAL A 436 -14.40 -4.07 -1.23
CA VAL A 436 -14.56 -3.50 -2.57
C VAL A 436 -16.05 -3.29 -2.93
N VAL A 437 -16.96 -4.17 -2.49
CA VAL A 437 -18.41 -4.05 -2.77
C VAL A 437 -19.06 -2.91 -1.98
N VAL A 438 -18.64 -2.68 -0.74
CA VAL A 438 -19.18 -1.59 0.12
C VAL A 438 -18.91 -0.20 -0.46
N ALA A 439 -17.91 -0.06 -1.34
CA ALA A 439 -17.46 1.21 -1.89
C ALA A 439 -18.15 1.65 -3.20
N THR A 440 -19.11 0.89 -3.74
CA THR A 440 -19.61 1.06 -5.14
C THR A 440 -21.07 1.51 -5.32
N THR A 441 -21.75 1.98 -4.28
CA THR A 441 -23.19 2.31 -4.35
C THR A 441 -23.55 3.75 -4.78
N GLY A 442 -22.67 4.50 -5.45
CA GLY A 442 -23.03 5.85 -5.95
C GLY A 442 -22.29 6.33 -7.19
N GLY A 443 -23.01 6.59 -8.29
CA GLY A 443 -22.53 7.44 -9.40
C GLY A 443 -23.17 7.17 -10.78
N THR A 444 -23.86 8.17 -11.34
CA THR A 444 -24.52 8.21 -12.67
C THR A 444 -23.84 9.22 -13.63
N GLY A 445 -23.96 9.03 -14.95
CA GLY A 445 -23.18 9.73 -16.02
C GLY A 445 -23.76 11.05 -16.58
N PRO A 446 -23.04 11.75 -17.50
CA PRO A 446 -23.26 13.17 -17.80
C PRO A 446 -24.18 13.47 -19.01
N ALA A 447 -24.82 14.64 -18.96
CA ALA A 447 -25.66 15.24 -20.01
C ALA A 447 -24.95 16.40 -20.76
N THR A 448 -25.41 16.72 -21.97
CA THR A 448 -24.86 17.72 -22.90
C THR A 448 -25.20 19.17 -22.50
N VAL A 449 -24.23 20.11 -22.54
CA VAL A 449 -24.41 21.53 -22.12
C VAL A 449 -23.94 22.53 -23.19
N THR A 450 -24.68 23.63 -23.34
CA THR A 450 -24.47 24.73 -24.31
C THR A 450 -23.42 25.76 -23.83
N VAL A 451 -22.55 26.24 -24.73
CA VAL A 451 -21.47 27.21 -24.41
C VAL A 451 -22.02 28.63 -24.22
N THR A 452 -21.65 29.31 -23.13
CA THR A 452 -22.16 30.65 -22.77
C THR A 452 -21.06 31.72 -22.59
N GLY A 453 -19.78 31.34 -22.50
CA GLY A 453 -18.65 32.27 -22.35
C GLY A 453 -17.29 31.58 -22.18
N SER A 454 -16.19 32.34 -22.03
CA SER A 454 -14.84 31.79 -21.76
C SER A 454 -14.06 32.60 -20.73
N ARG A 455 -13.29 31.95 -19.85
CA ARG A 455 -12.50 32.59 -18.79
C ARG A 455 -11.17 31.87 -18.55
N THR A 456 -10.10 32.64 -18.28
CA THR A 456 -8.79 32.10 -17.88
C THR A 456 -8.59 32.23 -16.37
N VAL A 457 -8.00 31.21 -15.72
CA VAL A 457 -7.73 31.18 -14.28
C VAL A 457 -6.29 30.72 -14.04
N GLU A 458 -5.56 31.43 -13.19
CA GLU A 458 -4.22 31.01 -12.74
C GLU A 458 -4.36 29.95 -11.63
N VAL A 459 -3.63 28.85 -11.76
CA VAL A 459 -3.63 27.73 -10.81
C VAL A 459 -2.19 27.45 -10.40
N THR A 460 -1.91 27.43 -9.09
CA THR A 460 -0.58 27.18 -8.54
C THR A 460 -0.55 25.86 -7.78
N LEU A 461 0.46 25.04 -8.06
CA LEU A 461 0.74 23.78 -7.37
C LEU A 461 1.88 24.03 -6.37
N SER A 462 1.62 23.90 -5.07
CA SER A 462 2.60 24.17 -4.00
C SER A 462 2.21 23.51 -2.69
N GLY A 463 3.16 22.90 -1.98
CA GLY A 463 2.96 22.40 -0.61
C GLY A 463 1.80 21.40 -0.50
N MET A 464 1.78 20.40 -1.39
CA MET A 464 0.72 19.38 -1.49
C MET A 464 -0.70 19.92 -1.70
N SER A 465 -0.82 21.18 -2.15
CA SER A 465 -2.10 21.86 -2.39
C SER A 465 -2.22 22.41 -3.81
N ILE A 466 -3.46 22.60 -4.27
CA ILE A 466 -3.79 23.25 -5.54
C ILE A 466 -4.52 24.54 -5.21
N ARG A 467 -4.01 25.69 -5.68
CA ARG A 467 -4.58 27.01 -5.40
C ARG A 467 -5.03 27.71 -6.69
N PRO A 468 -6.27 28.19 -6.82
CA PRO A 468 -7.36 28.06 -5.83
C PRO A 468 -7.90 26.61 -5.76
N ALA A 469 -8.33 26.20 -4.56
CA ALA A 469 -8.94 24.88 -4.34
C ALA A 469 -10.37 24.79 -4.90
N VAL A 470 -11.05 25.93 -5.08
CA VAL A 470 -12.37 26.02 -5.70
C VAL A 470 -12.38 27.11 -6.77
N ILE A 471 -12.90 26.80 -7.96
CA ILE A 471 -13.14 27.78 -9.03
C ILE A 471 -14.65 27.83 -9.32
N GLU A 472 -15.24 29.02 -9.25
CA GLU A 472 -16.65 29.22 -9.62
C GLU A 472 -16.76 29.86 -11.01
N ALA A 473 -17.65 29.34 -11.85
CA ALA A 473 -17.98 29.94 -13.15
C ALA A 473 -19.43 29.63 -13.56
N PRO A 474 -20.13 30.51 -14.31
CA PRO A 474 -21.48 30.23 -14.76
C PRO A 474 -21.57 28.95 -15.61
N PRO A 475 -22.69 28.18 -15.54
CA PRO A 475 -22.93 27.07 -16.45
C PRO A 475 -22.73 27.47 -17.92
N GLY A 476 -22.10 26.60 -18.70
CA GLY A 476 -21.73 26.83 -20.11
C GLY A 476 -20.40 27.55 -20.33
N THR A 477 -19.70 27.99 -19.27
CA THR A 477 -18.41 28.68 -19.40
C THR A 477 -17.28 27.71 -19.77
N VAL A 478 -16.48 28.06 -20.77
CA VAL A 478 -15.23 27.38 -21.13
C VAL A 478 -14.07 27.94 -20.32
N LEU A 479 -13.51 27.12 -19.42
CA LEU A 479 -12.39 27.52 -18.57
C LEU A 479 -11.03 27.17 -19.20
N THR A 480 -10.08 28.07 -19.07
CA THR A 480 -8.67 27.86 -19.43
C THR A 480 -7.82 28.05 -18.18
N LEU A 481 -7.29 26.96 -17.61
CA LEU A 481 -6.44 27.01 -16.43
C LEU A 481 -4.98 27.17 -16.87
N ARG A 482 -4.27 28.17 -16.36
CA ARG A 482 -2.82 28.27 -16.49
C ARG A 482 -2.20 27.73 -15.19
N VAL A 483 -1.67 26.52 -15.27
CA VAL A 483 -1.18 25.77 -14.13
C VAL A 483 0.33 25.99 -14.00
N THR A 484 0.80 26.47 -12.87
CA THR A 484 2.21 26.71 -12.57
C THR A 484 2.64 25.89 -11.37
N ASN A 485 3.75 25.16 -11.49
CA ASN A 485 4.37 24.49 -10.36
C ASN A 485 5.31 25.47 -9.62
N ALA A 486 4.94 25.85 -8.41
CA ALA A 486 5.74 26.72 -7.54
C ALA A 486 6.50 25.94 -6.44
N ASP A 487 6.43 24.61 -6.47
CA ASP A 487 7.07 23.71 -5.52
C ASP A 487 8.45 23.24 -6.00
N ALA A 488 9.25 22.69 -5.08
CA ALA A 488 10.53 22.06 -5.39
C ALA A 488 10.36 20.64 -6.00
N GLN A 489 9.20 20.02 -5.78
CA GLN A 489 8.84 18.72 -6.35
C GLN A 489 8.03 18.87 -7.66
N ARG A 490 8.04 17.84 -8.53
CA ARG A 490 7.18 17.80 -9.71
C ARG A 490 5.72 17.60 -9.34
N HIS A 491 4.83 18.32 -10.02
CA HIS A 491 3.38 18.17 -9.89
C HIS A 491 2.71 18.17 -11.25
N ASP A 492 1.50 17.63 -11.33
CA ASP A 492 0.60 17.83 -12.46
C ASP A 492 -0.82 18.15 -11.99
N LEU A 493 -1.69 18.51 -12.94
CA LEU A 493 -3.12 18.70 -12.68
C LEU A 493 -3.92 17.86 -13.67
N ARG A 494 -4.81 17.02 -13.14
CA ARG A 494 -5.78 16.23 -13.90
C ARG A 494 -7.19 16.55 -13.43
N LEU A 495 -8.12 16.67 -14.37
CA LEU A 495 -9.54 16.86 -14.10
C LEU A 495 -10.32 15.55 -14.27
N ALA A 496 -11.45 15.44 -13.56
CA ALA A 496 -12.37 14.31 -13.64
C ALA A 496 -12.92 14.10 -15.06
N THR A 497 -13.06 15.20 -15.80
CA THR A 497 -13.48 15.23 -17.21
C THR A 497 -12.43 14.70 -18.18
N GLY A 498 -11.20 14.46 -17.71
CA GLY A 498 -10.15 13.75 -18.45
C GLY A 498 -8.99 14.62 -18.92
N GLU A 499 -9.15 15.94 -18.94
CA GLU A 499 -8.08 16.88 -19.30
C GLU A 499 -6.95 16.82 -18.26
N ARG A 500 -5.69 16.91 -18.71
CA ARG A 500 -4.51 16.96 -17.83
C ARG A 500 -3.38 17.84 -18.34
N THR A 501 -2.55 18.36 -17.43
CA THR A 501 -1.23 18.91 -17.75
C THR A 501 -0.18 17.80 -17.88
N PRO A 502 0.96 18.06 -18.55
CA PRO A 502 2.17 17.26 -18.33
C PRO A 502 2.68 17.43 -16.89
N ALA A 503 3.61 16.56 -16.47
CA ALA A 503 4.33 16.74 -15.21
C ALA A 503 5.24 17.97 -15.28
N LEU A 504 4.92 18.98 -14.47
CA LEU A 504 5.59 20.28 -14.43
C LEU A 504 6.79 20.22 -13.48
N ALA A 505 7.97 20.61 -13.96
CA ALA A 505 9.14 20.85 -13.10
C ALA A 505 8.96 22.12 -12.24
N PRO A 506 9.78 22.32 -11.20
CA PRO A 506 9.78 23.56 -10.43
C PRO A 506 9.86 24.79 -11.33
N GLY A 507 8.94 25.75 -11.15
CA GLY A 507 8.83 26.97 -11.95
C GLY A 507 8.20 26.80 -13.33
N GLN A 508 7.82 25.59 -13.74
CA GLN A 508 7.24 25.33 -15.06
C GLN A 508 5.71 25.56 -15.06
N SER A 509 5.19 26.12 -16.15
CA SER A 509 3.75 26.28 -16.37
C SER A 509 3.23 25.51 -17.59
N ALA A 510 1.95 25.13 -17.57
CA ALA A 510 1.21 24.61 -18.72
C ALA A 510 -0.25 25.08 -18.69
N THR A 511 -0.92 25.05 -19.84
CA THR A 511 -2.32 25.49 -19.97
C THR A 511 -3.25 24.31 -20.17
N LEU A 512 -4.40 24.31 -19.50
CA LEU A 512 -5.43 23.29 -19.54
C LEU A 512 -6.77 23.91 -19.91
N LYS A 513 -7.31 23.60 -21.09
CA LYS A 513 -8.60 24.12 -21.55
C LYS A 513 -9.69 23.06 -21.41
N LEU A 514 -10.79 23.42 -20.74
CA LEU A 514 -11.91 22.54 -20.43
C LEU A 514 -13.02 22.65 -21.49
N ALA A 515 -13.87 21.63 -21.57
CA ALA A 515 -15.19 21.77 -22.18
C ALA A 515 -16.09 22.76 -21.39
N ALA A 516 -17.22 23.17 -21.98
CA ALA A 516 -18.18 24.05 -21.30
C ALA A 516 -18.67 23.44 -19.98
N LEU A 517 -18.56 24.22 -18.91
CA LEU A 517 -18.87 23.79 -17.55
C LEU A 517 -20.36 23.49 -17.40
N GLY A 518 -20.73 22.22 -17.35
CA GLY A 518 -22.13 21.79 -17.18
C GLY A 518 -22.50 21.35 -15.78
N ALA A 519 -21.53 20.83 -15.03
CA ALA A 519 -21.67 20.31 -13.69
C ALA A 519 -20.37 20.55 -12.93
N ALA A 520 -20.34 20.24 -11.63
CA ALA A 520 -19.11 20.31 -10.86
C ALA A 520 -18.04 19.35 -11.42
N VAL A 521 -16.80 19.81 -11.50
CA VAL A 521 -15.64 19.04 -12.00
C VAL A 521 -14.57 19.02 -10.93
N ASP A 522 -14.21 17.83 -10.47
CA ASP A 522 -13.07 17.64 -9.55
C ASP A 522 -11.74 17.66 -10.31
N GLY A 523 -10.67 18.10 -9.64
CA GLY A 523 -9.30 18.10 -10.13
C GLY A 523 -8.31 17.63 -9.07
N TRP A 524 -7.18 17.05 -9.46
CA TRP A 524 -6.16 16.54 -8.54
C TRP A 524 -4.77 16.40 -9.19
N CYS A 525 -3.74 16.30 -8.35
CA CYS A 525 -2.39 15.90 -8.75
C CYS A 525 -2.29 14.37 -8.82
N THR A 526 -1.77 13.85 -9.93
CA THR A 526 -1.67 12.40 -10.18
C THR A 526 -0.39 11.76 -9.67
N VAL A 527 0.56 12.56 -9.18
CA VAL A 527 1.76 12.07 -8.50
C VAL A 527 1.34 11.17 -7.34
N ALA A 528 2.00 10.01 -7.23
CA ALA A 528 1.63 8.98 -6.26
C ALA A 528 1.57 9.58 -4.84
N GLY A 529 0.49 9.30 -4.11
CA GLY A 529 0.26 9.85 -2.78
C GLY A 529 -0.31 11.27 -2.75
N HIS A 530 -0.16 12.10 -3.78
CA HIS A 530 -0.51 13.53 -3.69
C HIS A 530 -2.01 13.78 -3.63
N ARG A 531 -2.81 13.10 -4.45
CA ARG A 531 -4.28 13.12 -4.33
C ARG A 531 -4.73 12.65 -2.94
N ALA A 532 -4.13 11.58 -2.43
CA ALA A 532 -4.45 11.03 -1.11
C ALA A 532 -4.00 11.96 0.03
N ALA A 533 -2.98 12.79 -0.22
CA ALA A 533 -2.49 13.84 0.66
C ALA A 533 -3.29 15.17 0.56
N GLY A 534 -4.36 15.21 -0.25
CA GLY A 534 -5.27 16.36 -0.31
C GLY A 534 -5.02 17.31 -1.47
N MET A 535 -4.08 17.00 -2.37
CA MET A 535 -3.75 17.81 -3.55
C MET A 535 -4.86 17.72 -4.61
N THR A 536 -5.98 18.35 -4.30
CA THR A 536 -7.25 18.31 -5.03
C THR A 536 -7.84 19.72 -5.17
N MET A 537 -8.71 19.91 -6.16
CA MET A 537 -9.47 21.13 -6.38
C MET A 537 -10.85 20.78 -6.94
N ARG A 538 -11.76 21.75 -6.98
CA ARG A 538 -13.09 21.61 -7.59
C ARG A 538 -13.45 22.84 -8.41
N ILE A 539 -14.19 22.62 -9.48
CA ILE A 539 -14.75 23.67 -10.33
C ILE A 539 -16.27 23.54 -10.25
N VAL A 540 -17.00 24.60 -9.88
CA VAL A 540 -18.44 24.54 -9.62
C VAL A 540 -19.23 25.57 -10.45
N PRO A 541 -20.43 25.24 -10.95
CA PRO A 541 -21.29 26.20 -11.64
C PRO A 541 -21.89 27.25 -10.70
N THR A 542 -21.80 28.54 -11.06
CA THR A 542 -22.37 29.66 -10.29
C THR A 542 -23.90 29.62 -10.29
N GLY A 543 -24.55 29.87 -9.15
CA GLY A 543 -26.01 29.95 -9.03
C GLY A 543 -26.72 28.63 -8.68
N THR A 544 -25.98 27.55 -8.45
CA THR A 544 -26.52 26.38 -7.76
C THR A 544 -26.69 26.75 -6.29
N GLU A 545 -27.93 26.83 -5.77
CA GLU A 545 -28.12 26.85 -4.32
C GLU A 545 -27.35 25.67 -3.73
N ILE A 546 -26.51 25.93 -2.73
CA ILE A 546 -25.98 24.88 -1.88
C ILE A 546 -27.19 24.39 -1.08
N SER A 547 -28.02 23.54 -1.69
CA SER A 547 -29.07 22.81 -0.99
C SER A 547 -28.38 22.00 0.10
N ALA A 548 -28.58 22.42 1.35
CA ALA A 548 -28.11 21.79 2.58
C ALA A 548 -28.69 20.38 2.82
N HIS A 549 -29.16 19.70 1.78
CA HIS A 549 -29.72 18.35 1.79
C HIS A 549 -28.98 17.36 0.90
N ALA A 550 -27.83 17.75 0.33
CA ALA A 550 -26.81 16.82 -0.18
C ALA A 550 -25.60 16.68 0.76
N ALA A 551 -25.72 17.15 2.01
CA ALA A 551 -24.71 17.00 3.07
C ALA A 551 -24.71 15.61 3.73
N ALA A 552 -25.24 14.58 3.05
CA ALA A 552 -25.36 13.21 3.55
C ALA A 552 -24.84 12.18 2.53
N HIS A 553 -23.62 12.39 2.04
CA HIS A 553 -22.65 11.30 1.95
C HIS A 553 -21.66 11.54 3.09
N PRO A 554 -21.21 10.50 3.82
CA PRO A 554 -20.36 10.70 4.98
C PRO A 554 -19.13 11.47 4.54
N SER A 555 -19.10 12.75 4.87
CA SER A 555 -17.90 13.54 4.83
C SER A 555 -16.94 12.81 5.76
N GLY A 556 -15.93 12.14 5.19
CA GLY A 556 -14.64 12.10 5.85
C GLY A 556 -14.32 13.52 6.32
N PRO A 557 -13.70 13.69 7.49
CA PRO A 557 -13.60 14.98 8.11
C PRO A 557 -13.00 15.99 7.14
N ALA A 558 -13.50 17.24 7.19
CA ALA A 558 -12.85 18.35 6.51
C ALA A 558 -11.37 18.31 6.91
N ARG A 559 -10.51 17.93 5.96
CA ARG A 559 -9.10 17.72 6.25
C ARG A 559 -8.55 19.06 6.73
N LEU A 560 -7.96 19.07 7.92
CA LEU A 560 -7.33 20.26 8.51
C LEU A 560 -6.34 20.84 7.49
N ASP A 561 -6.49 22.11 7.14
CA ASP A 561 -5.50 22.84 6.36
C ASP A 561 -4.40 23.33 7.31
N LEU A 562 -3.51 22.43 7.70
CA LEU A 562 -2.42 22.72 8.64
C LEU A 562 -1.40 23.74 8.09
N ALA A 563 -1.45 24.03 6.78
CA ALA A 563 -0.60 25.03 6.14
C ALA A 563 -1.24 26.44 6.12
N ALA A 564 -2.50 26.58 6.55
CA ALA A 564 -3.13 27.87 6.72
C ALA A 564 -2.48 28.63 7.91
N PRO A 565 -2.50 29.96 7.93
CA PRO A 565 -2.06 30.71 9.10
C PRO A 565 -3.04 30.54 10.27
N MET A 566 -2.52 30.49 11.51
CA MET A 566 -3.32 30.68 12.72
C MET A 566 -3.98 32.07 12.72
N SER A 567 -5.09 32.20 13.45
CA SER A 567 -5.80 33.47 13.54
C SER A 567 -4.93 34.58 14.13
N PRO A 568 -5.09 35.84 13.70
CA PRO A 568 -4.36 36.96 14.29
C PRO A 568 -4.56 37.03 15.82
N GLY A 569 -3.45 37.13 16.55
CA GLY A 569 -3.46 37.18 18.02
C GLY A 569 -3.54 35.82 18.71
N TRP A 570 -3.52 34.71 17.97
CA TRP A 570 -3.34 33.38 18.56
C TRP A 570 -1.99 33.28 19.29
N MET A 571 -1.99 32.57 20.43
CA MET A 571 -0.78 32.29 21.21
C MET A 571 -0.67 30.78 21.48
N PRO A 572 0.53 30.19 21.37
CA PRO A 572 0.73 28.79 21.71
C PRO A 572 0.64 28.58 23.22
N TYR A 573 0.42 27.33 23.63
CA TYR A 573 0.74 26.91 24.98
C TYR A 573 2.24 27.06 25.24
N ASP A 574 2.62 27.60 26.40
CA ASP A 574 4.02 27.76 26.78
C ASP A 574 4.65 26.41 27.09
N ALA A 575 5.46 25.90 26.16
CA ALA A 575 6.15 24.63 26.33
C ALA A 575 7.33 24.72 27.31
N ALA A 576 7.83 25.91 27.65
CA ALA A 576 9.02 26.04 28.48
C ALA A 576 8.74 25.55 29.91
N LEU A 577 9.50 24.54 30.35
CA LEU A 577 9.30 23.94 31.66
C LEU A 577 10.16 24.66 32.70
N ARG A 578 9.51 25.35 33.64
CA ARG A 578 10.19 26.03 34.75
C ARG A 578 10.82 25.02 35.71
N PRO A 579 11.95 25.34 36.38
CA PRO A 579 12.56 24.47 37.39
C PRO A 579 11.57 24.07 38.49
N ALA A 580 11.81 22.91 39.12
CA ALA A 580 10.98 22.47 40.24
C ALA A 580 10.98 23.52 41.36
N PRO A 581 9.80 23.93 41.87
CA PRO A 581 9.71 24.88 42.97
C PRO A 581 10.40 24.33 44.22
N GLY A 582 10.91 25.22 45.07
CA GLY A 582 11.45 24.85 46.38
C GLY A 582 10.35 24.41 47.36
N GLY A 583 10.75 23.74 48.44
CA GLY A 583 9.83 23.19 49.45
C GLY A 583 9.49 21.71 49.20
N THR A 584 8.81 21.08 50.16
CA THR A 584 8.42 19.65 50.11
C THR A 584 6.91 19.44 50.09
N GLU A 585 6.14 20.54 50.17
CA GLU A 585 4.68 20.51 50.07
C GLU A 585 4.21 21.63 49.13
N HIS A 586 3.44 21.28 48.11
CA HIS A 586 3.01 22.15 47.02
C HIS A 586 1.50 22.29 47.01
N HIS A 587 0.99 23.51 47.15
CA HIS A 587 -0.45 23.80 47.18
C HIS A 587 -0.87 24.39 45.84
N VAL A 588 -1.80 23.75 45.15
CA VAL A 588 -2.22 24.17 43.80
C VAL A 588 -3.74 24.13 43.69
N GLU A 589 -4.33 25.14 43.04
CA GLU A 589 -5.74 25.14 42.68
C GLU A 589 -5.88 24.79 41.19
N ILE A 590 -6.66 23.73 40.91
CA ILE A 590 -7.01 23.33 39.54
C ILE A 590 -8.50 23.52 39.35
N ARG A 591 -8.86 24.27 38.31
CA ARG A 591 -10.26 24.60 38.00
C ARG A 591 -10.68 23.97 36.67
N ALA A 592 -11.70 23.11 36.69
CA ALA A 592 -12.32 22.63 35.46
C ALA A 592 -13.20 23.71 34.82
N ASP A 593 -13.09 23.87 33.50
CA ASP A 593 -13.97 24.75 32.70
C ASP A 593 -14.27 24.10 31.34
N ASP A 594 -15.56 23.96 31.00
CA ASP A 594 -16.09 23.33 29.80
C ASP A 594 -16.65 24.32 28.78
N LYS A 595 -16.47 25.63 28.99
CA LYS A 595 -16.99 26.71 28.12
C LYS A 595 -15.91 27.37 27.24
N VAL A 596 -14.66 26.99 27.42
CA VAL A 596 -13.52 27.64 26.78
C VAL A 596 -13.53 27.36 25.28
N VAL A 597 -13.32 28.39 24.44
CA VAL A 597 -13.20 28.25 22.99
C VAL A 597 -11.76 28.55 22.57
N GLN A 598 -11.07 27.56 22.04
CA GLN A 598 -9.68 27.67 21.58
C GLN A 598 -9.58 27.41 20.08
N GLU A 599 -8.56 28.00 19.45
CA GLU A 599 -8.15 27.62 18.11
C GLU A 599 -7.23 26.40 18.22
N VAL A 600 -7.74 25.26 17.77
CA VAL A 600 -7.14 23.92 17.95
C VAL A 600 -6.37 23.44 16.72
N ALA A 601 -6.53 24.14 15.59
CA ALA A 601 -5.80 23.99 14.35
C ALA A 601 -5.97 25.29 13.54
N PRO A 602 -5.14 25.56 12.52
CA PRO A 602 -5.26 26.79 11.73
C PRO A 602 -6.67 27.09 11.23
N GLY A 603 -7.24 28.22 11.66
CA GLY A 603 -8.58 28.65 11.26
C GLY A 603 -9.74 27.85 11.89
N VAL A 604 -9.44 26.89 12.77
CA VAL A 604 -10.45 26.01 13.39
C VAL A 604 -10.55 26.30 14.88
N ARG A 605 -11.67 26.91 15.28
CA ARG A 605 -12.01 27.17 16.68
C ARG A 605 -13.10 26.23 17.15
N GLN A 606 -12.94 25.65 18.33
CA GLN A 606 -13.96 24.83 18.96
C GLN A 606 -13.99 25.01 20.48
N ARG A 607 -15.11 24.62 21.08
CA ARG A 607 -15.20 24.51 22.54
C ARG A 607 -14.36 23.33 23.00
N VAL A 608 -13.61 23.52 24.08
CA VAL A 608 -12.74 22.53 24.72
C VAL A 608 -13.06 22.48 26.21
N TRP A 609 -12.73 21.35 26.84
CA TRP A 609 -12.85 21.16 28.27
C TRP A 609 -11.45 21.17 28.86
N THR A 610 -11.24 22.05 29.83
CA THR A 610 -9.89 22.44 30.26
C THR A 610 -9.73 22.32 31.76
N PHE A 611 -8.46 22.26 32.16
CA PHE A 611 -8.03 22.64 33.50
C PHE A 611 -7.37 24.01 33.40
N ASN A 612 -7.85 24.99 34.17
CA ASN A 612 -7.39 26.38 34.24
C ASN A 612 -7.39 27.13 32.90
N GLY A 613 -8.33 26.81 32.01
CA GLY A 613 -8.53 27.55 30.75
C GLY A 613 -7.60 27.15 29.60
N THR A 614 -6.73 26.15 29.81
CA THR A 614 -5.71 25.70 28.86
C THR A 614 -5.82 24.21 28.56
N MET A 615 -5.37 23.81 27.38
CA MET A 615 -5.20 22.41 26.97
C MET A 615 -3.75 22.23 26.48
N PRO A 616 -2.91 21.42 27.14
CA PRO A 616 -3.11 20.74 28.41
C PRO A 616 -3.36 21.70 29.58
N GLY A 617 -3.73 21.16 30.74
CA GLY A 617 -3.81 21.89 31.99
C GLY A 617 -2.45 22.35 32.53
N PRO A 618 -2.44 23.00 33.71
CA PRO A 618 -1.20 23.42 34.38
C PRO A 618 -0.25 22.25 34.64
N VAL A 619 1.05 22.48 34.44
CA VAL A 619 2.07 21.48 34.81
C VAL A 619 2.32 21.53 36.31
N LEU A 620 2.24 20.38 36.97
CA LEU A 620 2.68 20.22 38.35
C LEU A 620 4.12 19.72 38.32
N ARG A 621 5.06 20.44 38.95
CA ARG A 621 6.47 20.02 39.01
C ARG A 621 6.95 19.91 40.45
N GLY A 622 7.73 18.88 40.75
CA GLY A 622 8.32 18.66 42.07
C GLY A 622 9.43 17.60 42.03
N LYS A 623 9.82 17.10 43.20
CA LYS A 623 10.85 16.08 43.40
C LYS A 623 10.28 14.85 44.09
N VAL A 624 10.99 13.73 43.99
CA VAL A 624 10.64 12.50 44.72
C VAL A 624 10.53 12.80 46.22
N GLY A 625 9.39 12.43 46.81
CA GLY A 625 9.07 12.64 48.22
C GLY A 625 8.20 13.87 48.49
N ASP A 626 8.05 14.79 47.53
CA ASP A 626 7.20 15.97 47.68
C ASP A 626 5.72 15.60 47.80
N VAL A 627 4.95 16.44 48.46
CA VAL A 627 3.50 16.28 48.65
C VAL A 627 2.74 17.35 47.89
N PHE A 628 1.80 16.95 47.05
CA PHE A 628 0.89 17.85 46.36
C PHE A 628 -0.45 17.89 47.08
N VAL A 629 -0.92 19.10 47.37
CA VAL A 629 -2.25 19.40 47.92
C VAL A 629 -3.01 20.18 46.86
N VAL A 630 -3.82 19.47 46.08
CA VAL A 630 -4.57 20.03 44.97
C VAL A 630 -5.99 20.35 45.42
N THR A 631 -6.38 21.61 45.35
CA THR A 631 -7.79 22.02 45.46
C THR A 631 -8.40 21.98 44.07
N PHE A 632 -9.25 20.99 43.82
CA PHE A 632 -9.97 20.84 42.57
C PHE A 632 -11.33 21.52 42.65
N VAL A 633 -11.60 22.47 41.75
CA VAL A 633 -12.85 23.24 41.69
C VAL A 633 -13.54 22.98 40.36
N ASN A 634 -14.81 22.61 40.39
CA ASN A 634 -15.58 22.50 39.16
C ASN A 634 -16.24 23.84 38.81
N GLY A 635 -15.64 24.58 37.86
CA GLY A 635 -16.18 25.84 37.32
C GLY A 635 -17.00 25.69 36.05
N GLY A 636 -17.21 24.46 35.59
CA GLY A 636 -17.92 24.12 34.36
C GLY A 636 -19.44 24.12 34.53
N THR A 637 -20.11 23.50 33.57
CA THR A 637 -21.57 23.34 33.51
C THR A 637 -22.02 21.89 33.71
N MET A 638 -21.08 20.93 33.66
CA MET A 638 -21.31 19.51 33.92
C MET A 638 -20.41 18.96 35.04
N GLY A 639 -20.62 17.70 35.42
CA GLY A 639 -19.77 17.02 36.40
C GLY A 639 -18.35 16.80 35.87
N HIS A 640 -17.36 17.04 36.73
CA HIS A 640 -15.94 16.79 36.44
C HIS A 640 -15.24 16.17 37.65
N GLY A 641 -14.16 15.43 37.40
CA GLY A 641 -13.30 14.81 38.40
C GLY A 641 -11.83 15.04 38.05
N ILE A 642 -10.92 14.50 38.84
CA ILE A 642 -9.48 14.57 38.59
C ILE A 642 -8.75 13.34 39.13
N ASP A 643 -7.86 12.78 38.34
CA ASP A 643 -7.01 11.63 38.64
C ASP A 643 -5.55 11.99 38.34
N PHE A 644 -4.64 11.69 39.26
CA PHE A 644 -3.20 11.93 39.16
C PHE A 644 -2.45 10.59 39.20
N HIS A 645 -1.82 10.20 38.10
CA HIS A 645 -1.09 8.92 38.04
C HIS A 645 0.18 8.91 38.92
N ALA A 646 0.69 10.10 39.30
CA ALA A 646 1.80 10.25 40.24
C ALA A 646 1.42 9.93 41.71
N GLY A 647 0.12 9.74 42.00
CA GLY A 647 -0.39 9.53 43.36
C GLY A 647 -0.96 8.14 43.60
N ALA A 648 -0.63 7.53 44.73
CA ALA A 648 -1.26 6.28 45.19
C ALA A 648 -2.40 6.60 46.17
N THR A 649 -3.62 6.80 45.66
CA THR A 649 -4.80 7.13 46.47
C THR A 649 -6.03 6.37 46.00
N ALA A 650 -6.89 5.93 46.93
CA ALA A 650 -8.11 5.21 46.59
C ALA A 650 -9.07 6.08 45.75
N PRO A 651 -9.60 5.59 44.61
CA PRO A 651 -10.42 6.41 43.71
C PRO A 651 -11.73 6.93 44.30
N ASP A 652 -12.38 6.16 45.17
CA ASP A 652 -13.72 6.47 45.72
C ASP A 652 -13.79 7.81 46.47
N GLY A 653 -12.63 8.27 46.97
CA GLY A 653 -12.50 9.56 47.64
C GLY A 653 -12.27 10.70 46.65
N PRO A 654 -11.02 11.15 46.46
CA PRO A 654 -10.73 12.38 45.74
C PRO A 654 -10.86 12.30 44.21
N MET A 655 -10.98 11.10 43.62
CA MET A 655 -11.17 10.92 42.17
C MET A 655 -12.66 10.85 41.77
N ARG A 656 -13.59 11.05 42.70
CA ARG A 656 -15.03 11.10 42.38
C ARG A 656 -15.39 12.32 41.53
N THR A 657 -16.48 12.22 40.78
CA THR A 657 -17.06 13.37 40.08
C THR A 657 -17.70 14.35 41.07
N ILE A 658 -17.40 15.64 40.91
CA ILE A 658 -18.04 16.75 41.63
C ILE A 658 -18.90 17.58 40.67
N GLN A 659 -20.00 18.11 41.20
CA GLN A 659 -20.95 18.93 40.43
C GLN A 659 -20.45 20.36 40.23
N PRO A 660 -21.01 21.11 39.26
CA PRO A 660 -20.70 22.52 39.08
C PRO A 660 -20.78 23.33 40.39
N GLY A 661 -19.76 24.13 40.67
CA GLY A 661 -19.64 24.96 41.88
C GLY A 661 -19.05 24.24 43.10
N GLU A 662 -18.95 22.92 43.07
CA GLU A 662 -18.33 22.16 44.15
C GLU A 662 -16.79 22.21 44.08
N ARG A 663 -16.16 21.82 45.19
CA ARG A 663 -14.71 21.67 45.30
C ARG A 663 -14.35 20.45 46.13
N LEU A 664 -13.19 19.85 45.86
CA LEU A 664 -12.58 18.83 46.69
C LEU A 664 -11.08 19.08 46.85
N THR A 665 -10.47 18.48 47.87
CA THR A 665 -9.02 18.48 48.05
C THR A 665 -8.48 17.08 47.78
N TYR A 666 -7.51 16.99 46.86
CA TYR A 666 -6.73 15.79 46.57
C TYR A 666 -5.32 16.01 47.11
N ARG A 667 -4.93 15.23 48.13
CA ARG A 667 -3.55 15.18 48.62
C ARG A 667 -2.86 13.88 48.20
N PHE A 668 -1.69 13.95 47.55
CA PHE A 668 -0.85 12.79 47.25
C PHE A 668 0.64 13.09 47.45
N ARG A 669 1.43 12.06 47.79
CA ARG A 669 2.89 12.12 47.83
C ARG A 669 3.46 11.53 46.54
N ALA A 670 4.40 12.22 45.92
CA ALA A 670 5.10 11.76 44.72
C ALA A 670 6.24 10.80 45.09
N GLU A 671 5.93 9.52 45.25
CA GLU A 671 6.92 8.50 45.67
C GLU A 671 7.92 8.13 44.55
N PHE A 672 7.57 8.41 43.29
CA PHE A 672 8.34 7.97 42.13
C PHE A 672 8.60 9.12 41.15
N ALA A 673 9.81 9.13 40.58
CA ALA A 673 10.19 10.06 39.53
C ALA A 673 9.55 9.67 38.18
N GLY A 674 9.27 10.66 37.35
CA GLY A 674 8.59 10.44 36.07
C GLY A 674 7.90 11.68 35.53
N ALA A 675 7.48 11.61 34.28
CA ALA A 675 6.44 12.48 33.75
C ALA A 675 5.13 11.69 33.72
N TRP A 676 4.16 12.12 34.50
CA TRP A 676 2.92 11.40 34.75
C TRP A 676 1.76 12.14 34.14
N LEU A 677 0.80 11.41 33.59
CA LEU A 677 -0.47 11.99 33.18
C LEU A 677 -1.32 12.33 34.42
N TYR A 678 -2.05 13.43 34.34
CA TYR A 678 -3.27 13.61 35.13
C TYR A 678 -4.42 13.96 34.18
N HIS A 679 -5.63 13.52 34.50
CA HIS A 679 -6.79 13.75 33.65
C HIS A 679 -8.10 13.77 34.43
N CYS A 680 -9.19 14.15 33.76
CA CYS A 680 -10.53 14.03 34.35
C CYS A 680 -10.92 12.56 34.57
N SER A 681 -11.50 12.25 35.74
CA SER A 681 -11.95 10.92 36.13
C SER A 681 -13.46 10.69 35.94
N THR A 682 -14.19 11.68 35.41
CA THR A 682 -15.63 11.55 35.13
C THR A 682 -15.89 10.69 33.90
N MET A 683 -16.89 9.82 34.00
CA MET A 683 -17.31 8.95 32.90
C MET A 683 -18.21 9.70 31.89
N PRO A 684 -18.06 9.46 30.57
CA PRO A 684 -17.04 8.62 29.94
C PRO A 684 -15.67 9.33 29.86
N MET A 685 -14.64 8.76 30.48
CA MET A 685 -13.31 9.39 30.58
C MET A 685 -12.70 9.73 29.21
N THR A 686 -12.88 8.85 28.21
CA THR A 686 -12.43 9.07 26.83
C THR A 686 -12.89 10.42 26.30
N GLN A 687 -14.14 10.81 26.58
CA GLN A 687 -14.70 12.07 26.12
C GLN A 687 -14.09 13.27 26.85
N HIS A 688 -13.87 13.14 28.17
CA HIS A 688 -13.26 14.23 28.93
C HIS A 688 -11.80 14.46 28.54
N ILE A 689 -11.03 13.39 28.37
CA ILE A 689 -9.63 13.47 27.91
C ILE A 689 -9.58 14.03 26.48
N ALA A 690 -10.37 13.48 25.55
CA ALA A 690 -10.39 13.91 24.15
C ALA A 690 -10.80 15.39 23.96
N ASN A 691 -11.65 15.92 24.85
CA ASN A 691 -12.03 17.33 24.81
C ASN A 691 -11.01 18.27 25.48
N GLY A 692 -9.94 17.74 26.09
CA GLY A 692 -8.81 18.54 26.56
C GLY A 692 -8.48 18.45 28.06
N MET A 693 -9.21 17.64 28.83
CA MET A 693 -9.01 17.56 30.29
C MET A 693 -7.88 16.60 30.66
N TYR A 694 -6.66 16.98 30.30
CA TYR A 694 -5.42 16.29 30.65
C TYR A 694 -4.28 17.28 30.93
N GLY A 695 -3.26 16.84 31.65
CA GLY A 695 -2.03 17.59 31.88
C GLY A 695 -0.91 16.69 32.42
N ALA A 696 0.21 17.28 32.83
CA ALA A 696 1.38 16.55 33.29
C ALA A 696 1.76 16.86 34.73
N VAL A 697 2.20 15.84 35.46
CA VAL A 697 2.99 15.95 36.70
C VAL A 697 4.42 15.52 36.40
N VAL A 698 5.39 16.42 36.55
CA VAL A 698 6.81 16.14 36.34
C VAL A 698 7.51 16.03 37.69
N ILE A 699 8.00 14.83 38.01
CA ILE A 699 8.74 14.54 39.24
C ILE A 699 10.19 14.25 38.86
N ASP A 700 11.08 15.17 39.22
CA ASP A 700 12.50 15.08 38.88
C ASP A 700 13.13 13.84 39.55
N PRO A 701 13.89 12.99 38.81
CA PRO A 701 14.64 11.91 39.42
C PRO A 701 15.77 12.45 40.32
N PRO A 702 16.17 11.72 41.38
CA PRO A 702 17.28 12.11 42.22
C PRO A 702 18.56 12.31 41.40
N GLY A 703 19.22 13.45 41.59
CA GLY A 703 20.46 13.78 40.90
C GLY A 703 20.30 14.09 39.40
N LEU A 704 19.13 14.52 38.95
CA LEU A 704 18.90 14.98 37.57
C LEU A 704 19.91 16.09 37.18
N PRO A 705 20.78 15.87 36.18
CA PRO A 705 21.75 16.88 35.75
C PRO A 705 21.07 18.15 35.21
N PRO A 706 21.70 19.34 35.38
CA PRO A 706 21.18 20.56 34.76
C PRO A 706 21.34 20.50 33.24
N VAL A 707 20.44 21.21 32.55
CA VAL A 707 20.46 21.45 31.10
C VAL A 707 20.20 22.93 30.86
N ASP A 708 20.49 23.43 29.66
CA ASP A 708 20.33 24.85 29.34
C ASP A 708 18.85 25.20 29.14
N ARG A 709 18.06 24.30 28.54
CA ARG A 709 16.61 24.49 28.35
C ARG A 709 15.81 23.22 28.60
N GLU A 710 14.62 23.38 29.16
CA GLU A 710 13.63 22.32 29.31
C GLU A 710 12.32 22.69 28.62
N TYR A 711 11.76 21.74 27.88
CA TYR A 711 10.45 21.85 27.25
C TYR A 711 9.57 20.66 27.67
N LEU A 712 8.26 20.86 27.75
CA LEU A 712 7.27 19.80 27.92
C LEU A 712 6.34 19.75 26.71
N LEU A 713 6.22 18.57 26.10
CA LEU A 713 5.28 18.28 25.02
C LEU A 713 4.28 17.21 25.49
N VAL A 714 3.03 17.60 25.66
CA VAL A 714 1.92 16.70 25.96
C VAL A 714 1.16 16.45 24.66
N GLN A 715 1.14 15.19 24.22
CA GLN A 715 0.45 14.80 23.00
C GLN A 715 -0.99 14.40 23.28
N GLY A 716 -1.93 15.01 22.55
CA GLY A 716 -3.35 14.67 22.57
C GLY A 716 -3.92 14.40 21.19
N GLU A 717 -5.08 13.75 21.15
CA GLU A 717 -5.90 13.55 19.96
C GLU A 717 -6.93 14.68 19.80
N LEU A 718 -7.12 15.16 18.57
CA LEU A 718 -8.08 16.18 18.23
C LEU A 718 -9.34 15.55 17.61
N TYR A 719 -10.48 15.73 18.27
CA TYR A 719 -11.80 15.34 17.76
C TYR A 719 -12.66 16.59 17.53
N LEU A 720 -12.83 16.99 16.27
CA LEU A 720 -13.60 18.15 15.87
C LEU A 720 -15.11 17.93 16.05
N GLY A 721 -15.79 18.94 16.55
CA GLY A 721 -17.24 18.97 16.70
C GLY A 721 -17.66 19.63 18.00
N GLU A 722 -18.97 19.78 18.22
CA GLU A 722 -19.45 20.24 19.51
C GLU A 722 -19.16 19.17 20.57
N PRO A 723 -18.47 19.51 21.68
CA PRO A 723 -18.17 18.58 22.76
C PRO A 723 -19.39 17.79 23.23
N GLY A 724 -19.33 16.47 23.07
CA GLY A 724 -20.42 15.56 23.48
C GLY A 724 -21.57 15.40 22.51
N SER A 725 -21.51 16.02 21.33
CA SER A 725 -22.39 15.66 20.22
C SER A 725 -22.20 14.19 19.82
N GLU A 726 -23.28 13.57 19.35
CA GLU A 726 -23.27 12.16 18.92
C GLU A 726 -22.20 11.88 17.86
N ALA A 727 -22.03 12.80 16.90
CA ALA A 727 -21.02 12.69 15.84
C ALA A 727 -19.58 12.72 16.38
N GLN A 728 -19.28 13.60 17.32
CA GLN A 728 -17.94 13.71 17.92
C GLN A 728 -17.65 12.47 18.80
N VAL A 729 -18.62 12.03 19.60
CA VAL A 729 -18.49 10.83 20.45
C VAL A 729 -18.36 9.55 19.63
N ALA A 730 -19.04 9.46 18.48
CA ALA A 730 -18.89 8.32 17.56
C ALA A 730 -17.45 8.19 17.06
N LYS A 731 -16.81 9.31 16.68
CA LYS A 731 -15.40 9.34 16.27
C LYS A 731 -14.47 8.89 17.39
N MET A 732 -14.70 9.36 18.62
CA MET A 732 -13.93 8.93 19.80
C MET A 732 -14.04 7.42 20.05
N ARG A 733 -15.24 6.85 19.93
CA ARG A 733 -15.46 5.40 20.09
C ARG A 733 -14.82 4.58 18.98
N ALA A 734 -14.76 5.12 17.77
CA ALA A 734 -14.14 4.47 16.62
C ALA A 734 -12.61 4.59 16.61
N GLY A 735 -12.03 5.45 17.45
CA GLY A 735 -10.58 5.75 17.41
C GLY A 735 -10.19 6.50 16.14
N GLU A 736 -11.08 7.37 15.65
CA GLU A 736 -10.93 8.14 14.42
C GLU A 736 -10.78 9.65 14.72
N PRO A 737 -9.66 10.10 15.31
CA PRO A 737 -9.43 11.52 15.53
C PRO A 737 -9.22 12.26 14.20
N ASP A 738 -9.62 13.53 14.18
CA ASP A 738 -9.46 14.44 13.05
C ASP A 738 -8.02 14.99 12.94
N GLY A 739 -7.25 14.91 14.02
CA GLY A 739 -5.84 15.30 14.05
C GLY A 739 -5.14 14.92 15.36
N TRP A 740 -3.87 15.28 15.49
CA TRP A 740 -3.11 15.19 16.72
C TRP A 740 -2.42 16.50 17.00
N MET A 741 -2.08 16.74 18.26
CA MET A 741 -1.54 18.01 18.70
C MET A 741 -0.50 17.82 19.78
N PHE A 742 0.57 18.60 19.69
CA PHE A 742 1.39 18.92 20.85
C PHE A 742 0.80 20.15 21.53
N ASN A 743 0.56 20.03 22.82
CA ASN A 743 0.10 21.11 23.68
C ASN A 743 -1.15 21.86 23.16
N GLY A 744 -2.13 21.11 22.65
CA GLY A 744 -3.49 21.60 22.42
C GLY A 744 -3.77 22.28 21.07
N ALA A 745 -2.77 22.44 20.20
CA ALA A 745 -2.97 22.96 18.84
C ALA A 745 -2.23 22.11 17.80
N ALA A 746 -2.97 21.57 16.83
CA ALA A 746 -2.41 20.89 15.67
C ALA A 746 -1.56 21.87 14.84
N ALA A 747 -0.31 21.50 14.54
CA ALA A 747 0.71 22.34 13.90
C ALA A 747 1.00 23.66 14.64
N GLY A 748 0.62 23.81 15.92
CA GLY A 748 0.77 25.08 16.63
C GLY A 748 2.22 25.59 16.70
N TYR A 749 3.16 24.67 16.92
CA TYR A 749 4.59 25.00 17.00
C TYR A 749 5.27 25.16 15.63
N ASP A 750 4.58 24.97 14.51
CA ASP A 750 5.06 25.44 13.21
C ASP A 750 4.92 26.96 13.09
N HIS A 751 3.85 27.50 13.68
CA HIS A 751 3.54 28.94 13.67
C HIS A 751 4.23 29.68 14.82
N ALA A 752 4.53 29.00 15.92
CA ALA A 752 5.30 29.53 17.03
C ALA A 752 6.45 28.59 17.43
N PRO A 753 7.55 28.56 16.67
CA PRO A 753 8.67 27.65 16.92
C PRO A 753 9.26 27.76 18.33
N LEU A 754 9.62 26.61 18.89
CA LEU A 754 10.42 26.49 20.12
C LEU A 754 11.82 27.07 19.88
N ARG A 755 12.49 27.57 20.91
CA ARG A 755 13.73 28.37 20.76
C ARG A 755 14.92 27.68 21.43
N ALA A 756 16.05 27.62 20.75
CA ALA A 756 17.30 27.16 21.34
C ALA A 756 18.49 27.84 20.66
N GLU A 757 19.69 27.64 21.19
CA GLU A 757 20.95 28.09 20.59
C GLU A 757 21.83 26.87 20.24
N ALA A 758 22.63 27.00 19.20
CA ALA A 758 23.57 25.95 18.83
C ALA A 758 24.57 25.70 19.98
N GLY A 759 24.75 24.43 20.35
CA GLY A 759 25.57 24.00 21.49
C GLY A 759 24.82 23.86 22.82
N GLU A 760 23.59 24.39 22.95
CA GLU A 760 22.78 24.19 24.16
C GLU A 760 22.31 22.74 24.29
N ARG A 761 22.35 22.23 25.52
CA ARG A 761 21.69 20.99 25.91
C ARG A 761 20.23 21.26 26.22
N VAL A 762 19.35 20.59 25.47
CA VAL A 762 17.90 20.71 25.60
C VAL A 762 17.33 19.40 26.13
N ARG A 763 16.48 19.47 27.16
CA ARG A 763 15.66 18.34 27.64
C ARG A 763 14.21 18.51 27.20
N LEU A 764 13.70 17.49 26.53
CA LEU A 764 12.32 17.38 26.08
C LEU A 764 11.58 16.38 26.96
N TRP A 765 10.81 16.89 27.92
CA TRP A 765 9.83 16.11 28.65
C TRP A 765 8.63 15.83 27.75
N ALA A 766 8.07 14.62 27.84
CA ALA A 766 6.90 14.24 27.07
C ALA A 766 5.93 13.36 27.85
N VAL A 767 4.63 13.55 27.58
CA VAL A 767 3.53 12.72 28.08
C VAL A 767 2.58 12.42 26.93
N ALA A 768 2.27 11.15 26.70
CA ALA A 768 1.24 10.75 25.74
C ALA A 768 -0.14 10.72 26.43
N ALA A 769 -0.89 11.82 26.37
CA ALA A 769 -2.19 11.91 27.05
C ALA A 769 -3.29 11.07 26.39
N GLY A 770 -3.22 10.86 25.07
CA GLY A 770 -4.17 10.03 24.32
C GLY A 770 -5.47 10.77 23.95
N PRO A 771 -6.67 10.17 24.10
CA PRO A 771 -6.96 9.04 25.00
C PRO A 771 -6.56 7.64 24.51
N SER A 772 -6.24 7.45 23.22
CA SER A 772 -6.02 6.12 22.63
C SER A 772 -4.65 5.94 21.97
N SER A 773 -3.96 7.03 21.65
CA SER A 773 -2.71 7.07 20.87
C SER A 773 -1.52 7.36 21.77
N GLY A 774 -0.42 6.64 21.52
CA GLY A 774 0.90 6.96 22.04
C GLY A 774 1.62 8.00 21.17
N THR A 775 2.84 8.38 21.55
CA THR A 775 3.75 9.21 20.74
C THR A 775 5.07 8.50 20.46
N SER A 776 5.66 8.75 19.30
CA SER A 776 7.05 8.42 18.99
C SER A 776 7.83 9.71 18.80
N LEU A 777 8.12 10.43 19.89
CA LEU A 777 8.71 11.76 19.82
C LEU A 777 10.09 11.71 19.17
N HIS A 778 10.30 12.54 18.15
CA HIS A 778 11.53 12.63 17.38
C HIS A 778 11.88 14.09 17.08
N VAL A 779 13.18 14.43 17.11
CA VAL A 779 13.69 15.70 16.59
C VAL A 779 14.55 15.43 15.36
N VAL A 780 14.08 15.89 14.21
CA VAL A 780 14.75 15.67 12.92
C VAL A 780 16.06 16.44 12.90
N GLY A 781 17.16 15.74 12.68
CA GLY A 781 18.50 16.32 12.57
C GLY A 781 19.28 16.41 13.89
N ALA A 782 18.69 16.02 15.03
CA ALA A 782 19.38 15.99 16.32
C ALA A 782 19.06 14.69 17.09
N PRO A 783 19.99 13.73 17.17
CA PRO A 783 19.77 12.49 17.92
C PRO A 783 19.76 12.74 19.44
N PHE A 784 19.07 11.86 20.18
CA PHE A 784 19.06 11.90 21.64
C PHE A 784 20.26 11.14 22.21
N ASP A 785 20.94 11.75 23.18
CA ASP A 785 22.05 11.13 23.91
C ASP A 785 21.67 10.75 25.37
N THR A 786 20.49 11.17 25.83
CA THR A 786 19.87 10.70 27.06
C THR A 786 18.41 10.36 26.78
N VAL A 787 17.92 9.22 27.30
CA VAL A 787 16.51 8.83 27.26
C VAL A 787 16.10 8.26 28.61
N TYR A 788 15.05 8.83 29.19
CA TYR A 788 14.40 8.40 30.41
C TYR A 788 12.93 8.12 30.13
N LYS A 789 12.45 6.92 30.44
CA LYS A 789 11.10 6.46 30.14
C LYS A 789 10.54 5.70 31.34
N GLU A 790 9.33 6.05 31.77
CA GLU A 790 8.57 5.29 32.78
C GLU A 790 9.37 4.97 34.06
N GLY A 791 10.13 5.96 34.55
CA GLY A 791 10.91 5.79 35.79
C GLY A 791 12.36 5.33 35.59
N ALA A 792 12.78 4.94 34.38
CA ALA A 792 14.09 4.35 34.13
C ALA A 792 14.87 5.02 32.98
N TYR A 793 16.19 5.13 33.14
CA TYR A 793 17.08 5.54 32.04
C TYR A 793 17.29 4.37 31.09
N ALA A 794 16.94 4.55 29.83
CA ALA A 794 17.30 3.66 28.73
C ALA A 794 18.65 4.04 28.11
N LEU A 795 19.03 5.32 28.20
CA LEU A 795 20.28 5.88 27.72
C LEU A 795 20.69 7.06 28.60
N ARG A 796 21.99 7.21 28.90
CA ARG A 796 22.55 8.35 29.63
C ARG A 796 23.64 9.05 28.80
N SER A 797 23.75 10.36 28.98
CA SER A 797 24.86 11.13 28.41
C SER A 797 26.21 10.53 28.83
N GLY A 798 27.06 10.26 27.83
CA GLY A 798 28.35 9.58 27.99
C GLY A 798 28.34 8.09 27.60
N ASP A 799 27.17 7.47 27.44
CA ASP A 799 27.06 6.15 26.83
C ASP A 799 27.52 6.20 25.35
N PRO A 800 28.11 5.11 24.80
CA PRO A 800 28.58 5.10 23.41
C PRO A 800 27.44 5.03 22.38
N GLY A 801 26.19 4.90 22.83
CA GLY A 801 25.00 4.78 21.99
C GLY A 801 24.21 6.09 21.88
N GLY A 802 23.20 6.08 21.01
CA GLY A 802 22.26 7.17 20.82
C GLY A 802 20.85 6.62 20.59
N ALA A 803 19.83 7.45 20.83
CA ALA A 803 18.44 7.13 20.55
C ALA A 803 17.86 8.10 19.52
N GLN A 804 17.01 7.58 18.64
CA GLN A 804 16.36 8.37 17.60
C GLN A 804 14.99 8.89 18.03
N THR A 805 14.30 8.15 18.90
CA THR A 805 12.93 8.44 19.32
C THR A 805 12.73 8.13 20.80
N LEU A 806 11.83 8.87 21.45
CA LEU A 806 11.23 8.51 22.73
C LEU A 806 9.83 7.96 22.45
N ASP A 807 9.69 6.64 22.50
CA ASP A 807 8.40 5.97 22.29
C ASP A 807 7.61 5.89 23.60
N LEU A 808 6.36 6.35 23.59
CA LEU A 808 5.47 6.37 24.74
C LEU A 808 4.11 5.82 24.32
N ALA A 809 3.64 4.77 24.99
CA ALA A 809 2.24 4.32 24.86
C ALA A 809 1.29 5.34 25.52
N PRO A 810 -0.05 5.24 25.30
CA PRO A 810 -1.00 6.11 26.00
C PRO A 810 -0.78 6.05 27.52
N ALA A 811 -0.88 7.21 28.16
CA ALA A 811 -0.59 7.47 29.58
C ALA A 811 0.89 7.32 30.02
N GLN A 812 1.83 7.04 29.11
CA GLN A 812 3.25 6.99 29.45
C GLN A 812 3.93 8.36 29.33
N GLY A 813 5.01 8.53 30.09
CA GLY A 813 5.84 9.73 30.03
C GLY A 813 7.32 9.50 30.31
N GLY A 814 8.11 10.51 29.98
CA GLY A 814 9.56 10.47 30.08
C GLY A 814 10.22 11.76 29.62
N PHE A 815 11.53 11.72 29.37
CA PHE A 815 12.24 12.78 28.69
C PHE A 815 13.37 12.25 27.80
N ALA A 816 13.73 13.04 26.80
CA ALA A 816 14.93 12.86 25.99
C ALA A 816 15.80 14.12 26.06
N GLU A 817 17.12 13.97 25.92
CA GLU A 817 18.04 15.10 25.83
C GLU A 817 18.85 15.04 24.54
N LEU A 818 19.18 16.21 24.02
CA LEU A 818 19.98 16.42 22.82
C LEU A 818 20.79 17.70 22.90
N VAL A 819 21.71 17.86 21.96
CA VAL A 819 22.43 19.10 21.68
C VAL A 819 22.24 19.45 20.20
N PHE A 820 21.85 20.68 19.90
CA PHE A 820 21.78 21.16 18.52
C PHE A 820 23.17 21.56 18.03
N PRO A 821 23.73 20.91 16.99
CA PRO A 821 25.12 21.15 16.60
C PRO A 821 25.33 22.46 15.83
N GLU A 822 24.31 22.93 15.11
CA GLU A 822 24.40 24.12 14.26
C GLU A 822 23.07 24.91 14.24
N PRO A 823 23.10 26.20 13.85
CA PRO A 823 21.88 26.99 13.70
C PRO A 823 20.98 26.47 12.57
N GLY A 824 19.67 26.53 12.76
CA GLY A 824 18.72 26.04 11.76
C GLY A 824 17.31 25.86 12.29
N LYS A 825 16.44 25.28 11.46
CA LYS A 825 15.10 24.86 11.87
C LYS A 825 15.05 23.35 11.97
N TYR A 826 14.78 22.83 13.18
CA TYR A 826 14.75 21.40 13.46
C TYR A 826 13.30 20.98 13.74
N PRO A 827 12.66 20.19 12.86
CA PRO A 827 11.33 19.67 13.11
C PRO A 827 11.29 18.77 14.36
N VAL A 828 10.31 19.00 15.24
CA VAL A 828 9.92 18.07 16.30
C VAL A 828 8.60 17.43 15.91
N VAL A 829 8.54 16.10 15.93
CA VAL A 829 7.41 15.33 15.36
C VAL A 829 7.07 14.12 16.23
N ASP A 830 5.83 13.66 16.13
CA ASP A 830 5.52 12.24 16.38
C ASP A 830 5.88 11.42 15.13
N HIS A 831 6.87 10.55 15.25
CA HIS A 831 7.36 9.71 14.16
C HIS A 831 6.37 8.59 13.77
N THR A 832 5.24 8.45 14.48
CA THR A 832 4.03 7.85 13.89
C THR A 832 3.50 8.80 12.82
N MET A 833 4.04 8.72 11.59
CA MET A 833 3.90 9.78 10.58
C MET A 833 2.46 10.22 10.28
N ARG A 834 1.45 9.37 10.46
CA ARG A 834 0.04 9.78 10.38
C ARG A 834 -0.31 10.87 11.39
N GLN A 835 0.21 10.77 12.61
CA GLN A 835 0.01 11.74 13.69
C GLN A 835 0.73 13.06 13.36
N ALA A 836 1.98 13.00 12.88
CA ALA A 836 2.69 14.18 12.40
C ALA A 836 1.97 14.85 11.20
N GLU A 837 1.65 14.11 10.13
CA GLU A 837 0.97 14.67 8.96
C GLU A 837 -0.43 15.24 9.26
N ALA A 838 -1.00 14.90 10.42
CA ALA A 838 -2.28 15.39 10.91
C ALA A 838 -2.16 16.31 12.14
N GLY A 839 -0.97 16.84 12.44
CA GLY A 839 -0.78 17.99 13.32
C GLY A 839 0.17 17.83 14.51
N ALA A 840 0.64 16.62 14.86
CA ALA A 840 1.62 16.41 15.93
C ALA A 840 3.06 16.71 15.45
N HIS A 841 3.29 17.97 15.08
CA HIS A 841 4.60 18.49 14.71
C HIS A 841 4.77 19.96 15.10
N GLY A 842 6.01 20.39 15.10
CA GLY A 842 6.46 21.74 15.37
C GLY A 842 7.87 21.97 14.87
N LEU A 843 8.38 23.18 15.10
CA LEU A 843 9.76 23.54 14.78
C LEU A 843 10.50 23.99 16.04
N PHE A 844 11.76 23.59 16.16
CA PHE A 844 12.78 24.34 16.88
C PHE A 844 13.42 25.33 15.93
N GLU A 845 13.54 26.59 16.34
CA GLU A 845 14.33 27.61 15.68
C GLU A 845 15.60 27.84 16.52
N VAL A 846 16.71 27.33 15.99
CA VAL A 846 18.02 27.32 16.65
C VAL A 846 18.86 28.47 16.08
N SER A 847 19.23 29.42 16.92
CA SER A 847 20.11 30.54 16.54
C SER A 847 21.60 30.19 16.70
N GLY A 848 22.45 30.94 16.00
CA GLY A 848 23.89 30.95 16.27
C GLY A 848 24.19 31.63 17.58
N SER A 849 25.22 31.13 18.27
CA SER A 849 25.82 31.73 19.47
C SER A 849 26.38 33.12 19.22
#